data_AF-T0R2I8-F1
#
_entry.id   AF-T0R2I8-F1
#
_cell.length_a   1.000
_cell.length_b   1.000
_cell.length_c   1.000
_cell.angle_alpha   90.00
_cell.angle_beta   90.00
_cell.angle_gamma   90.00
#
_symmetry.space_group_name_H-M   'P 1'
#
loop_
_entity.id
_entity.type
_entity.pdbx_description
1 polymer ?
#
loop_
_entity_poly.entity_id
_entity_poly.type
_entity_poly.pdbx_seq_one_letter_code
_entity_poly.pdbx_strand_id
1 'polypeptide(L)'
;MDSSSDANLDDVAVTLESDDTSRMRTYCASEHCASVWFQAPMPTNAAVYYQHDYKVYDYLQLILHLFDPKPMHFCAKCHETLSPKEKAQCSGHDGSWTIFGTSRVEKYDLYVSFVALSRRFAMPLLVSLVGFPLVALLQALRCPLPARITELYAHLPRFHAFLSWAYLWATYASIVFSLPFTAQVLFWGLLELYTVFLLVVGLAFATTLKQRGRYTARYQLFFALQAIVFPSACLLLPLNLILSIPNTHLLGLTTDLRTLELVDDHERPLEPSFLPKHFASTRLARSIRSTLVKWAIRLVVLVNCTMGLNLLLMLSWTTWVLPTTPILLPGFNTLVNSPDNVLYSVKGHVTSSCTPGAMSQSVQGIWSFLLEPTPTTARGLPTLVLGFRTETNEPATFRLENAASLDVRGQESTSFSFVAKHGQAAFSFLGTFYNTTCGDVQALTPRLETVYADISLQHYLDLVHGARVVAPIPAFLLTKFLFQMCFIPQCVGTCTLVIWTLWRQFDALTPRISLTRGRNVLAWFRLRCAVVATVKLYATFVQVLVSLAMIQFVVAVGGLAVYCLTGTAPMPTYYLLMAALAGSLSILLYLFPLSSVVSLQANHADTLRMHLLQLQDARFLAEADEGRRIEYFKALIDKIDHHDDYIRYWGKRLSPDQLLGLSVTLASGISFVVTKSVQFSWSTLNPWYISY
;
A
#
# COMPACT_ATOMS: atom_id res chain seq x y z
N MET A 1 13.95 -70.71 26.04
CA MET A 1 14.93 -69.79 25.45
C MET A 1 14.37 -69.37 24.10
N ASP A 2 13.77 -68.19 24.04
CA ASP A 2 14.26 -67.02 23.26
C ASP A 2 14.89 -67.32 21.89
N SER A 3 14.61 -66.61 20.79
CA SER A 3 14.09 -65.25 20.57
C SER A 3 13.83 -65.07 19.06
N SER A 4 12.72 -64.42 18.66
CA SER A 4 12.62 -63.06 18.05
C SER A 4 13.25 -62.86 16.66
N SER A 5 12.70 -62.07 15.73
CA SER A 5 11.38 -61.43 15.52
C SER A 5 11.51 -60.64 14.22
N ASP A 6 10.45 -60.70 13.41
CA ASP A 6 10.22 -59.95 12.19
C ASP A 6 10.22 -58.42 12.37
N ALA A 7 10.71 -57.72 11.35
CA ALA A 7 10.38 -56.33 11.08
C ALA A 7 10.25 -56.17 9.56
N ASN A 8 9.02 -56.27 9.05
CA ASN A 8 8.70 -55.96 7.65
C ASN A 8 7.84 -54.70 7.59
N LEU A 9 8.19 -53.83 6.66
CA LEU A 9 7.87 -52.41 6.60
C LEU A 9 6.62 -52.10 5.74
N ASP A 10 5.72 -53.07 5.61
CA ASP A 10 4.51 -52.99 4.80
C ASP A 10 3.28 -53.31 5.65
N ASP A 11 2.64 -52.28 6.22
CA ASP A 11 1.19 -52.30 6.48
C ASP A 11 0.71 -50.93 6.98
N VAL A 12 0.32 -50.05 6.06
CA VAL A 12 -0.98 -49.33 6.04
C VAL A 12 -1.23 -48.89 4.59
N ALA A 13 -1.43 -49.86 3.71
CA ALA A 13 -2.05 -49.63 2.41
C ALA A 13 -3.51 -50.06 2.51
N VAL A 14 -4.42 -49.11 2.73
CA VAL A 14 -5.85 -49.40 2.63
C VAL A 14 -6.15 -49.58 1.14
N THR A 15 -6.43 -50.83 0.78
CA THR A 15 -6.94 -51.27 -0.52
C THR A 15 -8.21 -50.49 -0.88
N LEU A 16 -8.12 -49.72 -1.96
CA LEU A 16 -9.26 -49.21 -2.71
C LEU A 16 -9.72 -50.34 -3.64
N GLU A 17 -10.80 -51.04 -3.28
CA GLU A 17 -11.50 -51.90 -4.24
C GLU A 17 -12.11 -51.05 -5.37
N SER A 18 -11.96 -51.59 -6.57
CA SER A 18 -12.37 -51.07 -7.87
C SER A 18 -13.83 -51.38 -8.16
N ASP A 19 -14.61 -50.35 -8.51
CA ASP A 19 -15.45 -50.33 -9.73
C ASP A 19 -16.26 -49.03 -9.79
N ASP A 20 -15.80 -48.08 -10.61
CA ASP A 20 -16.65 -47.23 -11.48
C ASP A 20 -15.73 -46.30 -12.30
N THR A 21 -15.51 -46.66 -13.56
CA THR A 21 -14.86 -45.81 -14.56
C THR A 21 -15.77 -44.63 -14.91
N SER A 22 -15.56 -43.48 -14.25
CA SER A 22 -15.90 -42.09 -14.64
C SER A 22 -16.32 -41.18 -13.47
N ARG A 23 -16.29 -41.64 -12.21
CA ARG A 23 -16.58 -40.75 -11.09
C ARG A 23 -15.40 -39.80 -10.82
N MET A 24 -15.60 -38.51 -11.09
CA MET A 24 -14.75 -37.41 -10.60
C MET A 24 -14.45 -37.64 -9.12
N ARG A 25 -13.21 -38.03 -8.79
CA ARG A 25 -12.74 -38.10 -7.41
C ARG A 25 -12.19 -36.73 -7.07
N THR A 26 -12.75 -36.08 -6.06
CA THR A 26 -12.35 -34.74 -5.62
C THR A 26 -12.34 -34.66 -4.09
N TYR A 27 -11.39 -33.92 -3.52
CA TYR A 27 -11.06 -33.89 -2.10
C TYR A 27 -11.90 -32.86 -1.36
N CYS A 28 -12.94 -33.33 -0.68
CA CYS A 28 -13.65 -32.49 0.28
C CYS A 28 -12.87 -32.41 1.61
N ALA A 29 -12.47 -31.20 2.00
CA ALA A 29 -11.92 -30.91 3.34
C ALA A 29 -13.03 -30.53 4.35
N SER A 30 -14.17 -31.20 4.32
CA SER A 30 -15.22 -31.01 5.33
C SER A 30 -14.93 -31.83 6.60
N GLU A 31 -15.57 -31.46 7.70
CA GLU A 31 -15.53 -32.21 8.96
C GLU A 31 -15.94 -33.68 8.84
N HIS A 32 -16.69 -34.06 7.80
CA HIS A 32 -17.08 -35.45 7.55
C HIS A 32 -16.00 -36.26 6.82
N CYS A 33 -15.10 -35.58 6.11
CA CYS A 33 -14.08 -36.20 5.27
C CYS A 33 -12.64 -35.97 5.79
N ALA A 34 -12.46 -35.08 6.78
CA ALA A 34 -11.16 -34.76 7.38
C ALA A 34 -10.85 -35.63 8.61
N SER A 35 -10.49 -36.90 8.44
CA SER A 35 -10.10 -37.78 9.55
C SER A 35 -8.59 -37.75 9.87
N VAL A 36 -7.78 -37.15 9.01
CA VAL A 36 -6.31 -37.19 9.06
C VAL A 36 -5.71 -35.82 8.74
N TRP A 37 -4.54 -35.52 9.31
CA TRP A 37 -3.78 -34.31 8.99
C TRP A 37 -3.27 -34.28 7.55
N PHE A 38 -3.05 -35.46 6.95
CA PHE A 38 -2.54 -35.62 5.60
C PHE A 38 -3.42 -36.54 4.77
N GLN A 39 -3.81 -36.08 3.60
CA GLN A 39 -4.47 -36.91 2.61
C GLN A 39 -3.45 -37.24 1.50
N ALA A 40 -3.44 -38.48 1.01
CA ALA A 40 -2.61 -38.87 -0.11
C ALA A 40 -2.92 -37.97 -1.33
N PRO A 41 -1.94 -37.61 -2.17
CA PRO A 41 -2.16 -36.79 -3.35
C PRO A 41 -3.07 -37.50 -4.37
N MET A 42 -3.84 -36.73 -5.14
CA MET A 42 -4.60 -37.31 -6.24
C MET A 42 -3.65 -37.78 -7.32
N PRO A 43 -3.89 -38.96 -7.93
CA PRO A 43 -3.15 -39.36 -9.11
C PRO A 43 -3.38 -38.31 -10.21
N THR A 44 -2.31 -37.89 -10.87
CA THR A 44 -2.26 -36.81 -11.89
C THR A 44 -3.25 -36.98 -13.03
N ASN A 45 -3.74 -38.21 -13.26
CA ASN A 45 -4.64 -38.55 -14.36
C ASN A 45 -6.13 -38.35 -14.01
N ALA A 46 -6.45 -38.08 -12.74
CA ALA A 46 -7.82 -37.85 -12.25
C ALA A 46 -8.18 -36.35 -12.14
N ALA A 47 -7.21 -35.46 -12.33
CA ALA A 47 -7.44 -34.02 -12.37
C ALA A 47 -8.11 -33.65 -13.71
N VAL A 48 -9.16 -32.82 -13.64
CA VAL A 48 -9.83 -32.28 -14.83
C VAL A 48 -8.85 -31.40 -15.58
N TYR A 49 -8.27 -31.91 -16.67
CA TYR A 49 -7.61 -31.09 -17.66
C TYR A 49 -8.69 -30.41 -18.49
N TYR A 50 -8.95 -29.13 -18.26
CA TYR A 50 -9.63 -28.34 -19.27
C TYR A 50 -8.77 -28.39 -20.53
N GLN A 51 -9.30 -28.96 -21.62
CA GLN A 51 -8.60 -29.10 -22.92
C GLN A 51 -8.11 -27.76 -23.49
N HIS A 52 -8.54 -26.64 -22.91
CA HIS A 52 -8.11 -25.31 -23.26
C HIS A 52 -7.43 -24.67 -22.05
N ASP A 53 -6.10 -24.55 -22.14
CA ASP A 53 -5.19 -23.90 -21.19
C ASP A 53 -5.38 -22.36 -21.24
N TYR A 54 -6.60 -21.88 -20.95
CA TYR A 54 -6.93 -20.46 -20.93
C TYR A 54 -6.48 -19.85 -19.59
N LYS A 55 -5.17 -19.62 -19.48
CA LYS A 55 -4.48 -19.05 -18.30
C LYS A 55 -5.06 -17.72 -17.80
N VAL A 56 -5.72 -16.98 -18.68
CA VAL A 56 -6.45 -15.73 -18.36
C VAL A 56 -7.72 -16.03 -17.55
N TYR A 57 -8.40 -17.15 -17.83
CA TYR A 57 -9.59 -17.61 -17.10
C TYR A 57 -9.25 -18.08 -15.69
N ASP A 58 -8.16 -18.85 -15.52
CA ASP A 58 -7.66 -19.25 -14.20
C ASP A 58 -7.31 -18.02 -13.34
N TYR A 59 -6.77 -16.98 -13.98
CA TYR A 59 -6.38 -15.74 -13.35
C TYR A 59 -7.60 -14.85 -12.98
N LEU A 60 -8.58 -14.73 -13.88
CA LEU A 60 -9.87 -14.09 -13.60
C LEU A 60 -10.65 -14.84 -12.52
N GLN A 61 -10.61 -16.17 -12.53
CA GLN A 61 -11.22 -16.99 -11.49
C GLN A 61 -10.48 -16.84 -10.17
N LEU A 62 -9.15 -16.76 -10.15
CA LEU A 62 -8.36 -16.46 -8.94
C LEU A 62 -8.75 -15.11 -8.32
N ILE A 63 -8.95 -14.09 -9.17
CA ILE A 63 -9.45 -12.78 -8.75
C ILE A 63 -10.88 -12.91 -8.24
N LEU A 64 -11.77 -13.57 -8.98
CA LEU A 64 -13.16 -13.78 -8.56
C LEU A 64 -13.26 -14.59 -7.27
N HIS A 65 -12.32 -15.50 -6.97
CA HIS A 65 -12.28 -16.30 -5.75
C HIS A 65 -11.90 -15.52 -4.50
N LEU A 66 -11.16 -14.41 -4.63
CA LEU A 66 -11.01 -13.45 -3.52
C LEU A 66 -12.36 -12.82 -3.13
N PHE A 67 -13.31 -12.76 -4.08
CA PHE A 67 -14.62 -12.13 -3.89
C PHE A 67 -15.77 -13.14 -3.68
N ASP A 68 -15.70 -14.35 -4.26
CA ASP A 68 -16.72 -15.40 -4.23
C ASP A 68 -16.13 -16.82 -4.42
N PRO A 69 -16.04 -17.65 -3.36
CA PRO A 69 -15.52 -19.01 -3.46
C PRO A 69 -16.49 -19.94 -4.22
N LYS A 70 -16.25 -20.13 -5.52
CA LYS A 70 -16.99 -21.04 -6.43
C LYS A 70 -16.75 -22.55 -6.17
N PRO A 71 -17.59 -23.45 -6.71
CA PRO A 71 -17.97 -24.71 -6.06
C PRO A 71 -16.83 -25.72 -5.96
N MET A 72 -16.65 -26.24 -4.74
CA MET A 72 -15.86 -27.43 -4.46
C MET A 72 -16.52 -28.67 -5.06
N HIS A 73 -15.70 -29.59 -5.53
CA HIS A 73 -16.19 -30.91 -5.88
C HIS A 73 -16.11 -31.79 -4.64
N PHE A 74 -17.25 -32.34 -4.22
CA PHE A 74 -17.34 -33.16 -3.02
C PHE A 74 -17.17 -34.64 -3.39
N CYS A 75 -16.45 -35.42 -2.57
CA CYS A 75 -16.53 -36.87 -2.70
C CYS A 75 -17.99 -37.33 -2.52
N ALA A 76 -18.36 -38.48 -3.08
CA ALA A 76 -19.75 -38.95 -3.11
C ALA A 76 -20.45 -38.85 -1.73
N LYS A 77 -19.78 -39.35 -0.68
CA LYS A 77 -20.28 -39.28 0.70
C LYS A 77 -20.51 -37.84 1.17
N CYS A 78 -19.52 -36.96 0.99
CA CYS A 78 -19.64 -35.55 1.37
C CYS A 78 -20.65 -34.79 0.47
N HIS A 79 -20.84 -35.22 -0.78
CA HIS A 79 -21.86 -34.65 -1.67
C HIS A 79 -23.28 -35.02 -1.21
N GLU A 80 -23.47 -36.25 -0.75
CA GLU A 80 -24.78 -36.71 -0.27
C GLU A 80 -25.10 -36.16 1.12
N THR A 81 -24.11 -36.06 2.01
CA THR A 81 -24.34 -35.64 3.41
C THR A 81 -24.46 -34.14 3.62
N LEU A 82 -23.76 -33.33 2.81
CA LEU A 82 -23.73 -31.88 3.02
C LEU A 82 -24.91 -31.20 2.34
N SER A 83 -25.60 -30.31 3.07
CA SER A 83 -26.61 -29.45 2.45
C SER A 83 -25.98 -28.49 1.42
N PRO A 84 -26.74 -27.96 0.45
CA PRO A 84 -26.23 -26.97 -0.51
C PRO A 84 -25.57 -25.76 0.18
N LYS A 85 -26.11 -25.34 1.32
CA LYS A 85 -25.57 -24.25 2.14
C LYS A 85 -24.23 -24.62 2.79
N GLU A 86 -24.06 -25.87 3.23
CA GLU A 86 -22.79 -26.34 3.82
C GLU A 86 -21.73 -26.62 2.76
N LYS A 87 -22.14 -27.07 1.56
CA LYS A 87 -21.26 -27.18 0.39
C LYS A 87 -20.67 -25.82 0.02
N ALA A 88 -21.50 -24.77 -0.04
CA ALA A 88 -21.03 -23.40 -0.30
C ALA A 88 -20.13 -22.82 0.82
N GLN A 89 -20.13 -23.43 2.00
CA GLN A 89 -19.35 -22.98 3.17
C GLN A 89 -18.06 -23.77 3.39
N CYS A 90 -17.91 -24.94 2.77
CA CYS A 90 -16.64 -25.64 2.75
C CYS A 90 -15.60 -24.76 2.04
N SER A 91 -14.36 -24.78 2.52
CA SER A 91 -13.21 -24.08 1.94
C SER A 91 -12.09 -25.08 1.71
N GLY A 92 -11.79 -25.34 0.45
CA GLY A 92 -10.82 -26.34 0.01
C GLY A 92 -10.63 -26.18 -1.49
N HIS A 93 -9.39 -26.20 -1.96
CA HIS A 93 -9.11 -26.13 -3.39
C HIS A 93 -8.56 -27.48 -3.80
N ASP A 94 -9.23 -28.12 -4.76
CA ASP A 94 -8.98 -29.50 -5.20
C ASP A 94 -7.68 -29.70 -5.99
N GLY A 95 -6.73 -28.75 -5.92
CA GLY A 95 -5.51 -28.83 -6.72
C GLY A 95 -5.71 -28.60 -8.22
N SER A 96 -6.94 -28.74 -8.75
CA SER A 96 -7.28 -28.48 -10.16
C SER A 96 -7.21 -26.99 -10.55
N TRP A 97 -7.23 -26.07 -9.59
CA TRP A 97 -7.29 -24.62 -9.81
C TRP A 97 -5.96 -23.90 -9.62
N THR A 98 -4.90 -24.64 -9.30
CA THR A 98 -3.56 -24.05 -9.24
C THR A 98 -2.91 -24.05 -10.60
N ILE A 99 -2.22 -22.95 -10.89
CA ILE A 99 -1.22 -22.89 -11.94
C ILE A 99 -0.37 -24.17 -11.81
N PHE A 100 -0.32 -24.96 -12.88
CA PHE A 100 0.43 -26.22 -13.00
C PHE A 100 -0.16 -27.50 -12.37
N GLY A 101 -1.40 -27.51 -11.86
CA GLY A 101 -2.03 -28.76 -11.38
C GLY A 101 -1.27 -29.47 -10.24
N THR A 102 -0.54 -28.71 -9.44
CA THR A 102 0.40 -29.20 -8.42
C THR A 102 -0.30 -29.80 -7.20
N SER A 103 0.29 -30.83 -6.60
CA SER A 103 -0.22 -31.40 -5.33
C SER A 103 -0.07 -30.42 -4.15
N ARG A 104 -0.79 -30.63 -3.05
CA ARG A 104 -0.71 -29.76 -1.85
C ARG A 104 0.71 -29.68 -1.27
N VAL A 105 1.43 -30.79 -1.27
CA VAL A 105 2.83 -30.87 -0.79
C VAL A 105 3.75 -30.08 -1.70
N GLU A 106 3.61 -30.26 -3.01
CA GLU A 106 4.42 -29.50 -3.98
C GLU A 106 4.18 -27.99 -3.90
N LYS A 107 2.94 -27.55 -3.66
CA LYS A 107 2.62 -26.13 -3.44
C LYS A 107 3.35 -25.58 -2.22
N TYR A 108 3.34 -26.31 -1.12
CA TYR A 108 4.05 -25.94 0.09
C TYR A 108 5.56 -25.86 -0.16
N ASP A 109 6.13 -26.86 -0.84
CA ASP A 109 7.56 -26.87 -1.18
C ASP A 109 7.96 -25.72 -2.10
N LEU A 110 7.13 -25.40 -3.10
CA LEU A 110 7.32 -24.25 -3.98
C LEU A 110 7.27 -22.94 -3.19
N TYR A 111 6.33 -22.81 -2.24
CA TYR A 111 6.21 -21.64 -1.39
C TYR A 111 7.43 -21.47 -0.48
N VAL A 112 7.86 -22.53 0.20
CA VAL A 112 9.06 -22.52 1.05
C VAL A 112 10.29 -22.16 0.23
N SER A 113 10.43 -22.72 -0.98
CA SER A 113 11.51 -22.38 -1.90
C SER A 113 11.49 -20.91 -2.32
N PHE A 114 10.30 -20.37 -2.62
CA PHE A 114 10.11 -18.96 -2.94
C PHE A 114 10.51 -18.04 -1.77
N VAL A 115 10.09 -18.36 -0.54
CA VAL A 115 10.46 -17.60 0.65
C VAL A 115 11.96 -17.67 0.91
N ALA A 116 12.57 -18.84 0.77
CA ALA A 116 14.01 -19.03 0.94
C ALA A 116 14.82 -18.25 -0.12
N LEU A 117 14.40 -18.31 -1.38
CA LEU A 117 15.00 -17.54 -2.48
C LEU A 117 14.86 -16.05 -2.23
N SER A 118 13.67 -15.59 -1.82
CA SER A 118 13.42 -14.17 -1.52
C SER A 118 14.32 -13.68 -0.38
N ARG A 119 14.47 -14.46 0.71
CA ARG A 119 15.37 -14.09 1.83
C ARG A 119 16.85 -14.06 1.42
N ARG A 120 17.29 -15.01 0.60
CA ARG A 120 18.70 -15.13 0.18
C ARG A 120 19.08 -14.13 -0.93
N PHE A 121 18.16 -13.86 -1.85
CA PHE A 121 18.42 -13.11 -3.08
C PHE A 121 17.59 -11.84 -3.26
N ALA A 122 16.91 -11.31 -2.23
CA ALA A 122 16.16 -10.04 -2.33
C ALA A 122 16.97 -8.90 -2.95
N MET A 123 18.16 -8.62 -2.40
CA MET A 123 19.03 -7.56 -2.92
C MET A 123 19.58 -7.87 -4.33
N PRO A 124 20.12 -9.07 -4.61
CA PRO A 124 20.46 -9.47 -5.99
C PRO A 124 19.32 -9.35 -7.00
N LEU A 125 18.08 -9.70 -6.62
CA LEU A 125 16.89 -9.56 -7.47
C LEU A 125 16.57 -8.09 -7.74
N LEU A 126 16.63 -7.24 -6.71
CA LEU A 126 16.43 -5.79 -6.87
C LEU A 126 17.49 -5.18 -7.79
N VAL A 127 18.76 -5.52 -7.60
CA VAL A 127 19.86 -5.07 -8.47
C VAL A 127 19.65 -5.57 -9.90
N SER A 128 19.24 -6.84 -10.06
CA SER A 128 18.96 -7.40 -11.39
C SER A 128 17.75 -6.74 -12.06
N LEU A 129 16.76 -6.28 -11.31
CA LEU A 129 15.59 -5.56 -11.83
C LEU A 129 15.96 -4.13 -12.24
N VAL A 130 16.65 -3.38 -11.39
CA VAL A 130 16.97 -1.96 -11.63
C VAL A 130 18.11 -1.80 -12.64
N GLY A 131 19.11 -2.68 -12.59
CA GLY A 131 20.31 -2.63 -13.42
C GLY A 131 20.41 -3.72 -14.48
N PHE A 132 19.29 -4.30 -14.95
CA PHE A 132 19.30 -5.47 -15.82
C PHE A 132 20.26 -5.38 -17.02
N PRO A 133 20.28 -4.29 -17.83
CA PRO A 133 21.15 -4.22 -19.01
C PRO A 133 22.63 -4.24 -18.62
N LEU A 134 23.00 -3.56 -17.53
CA LEU A 134 24.37 -3.55 -17.03
C LEU A 134 24.77 -4.94 -16.52
N VAL A 135 23.90 -5.61 -15.75
CA VAL A 135 24.15 -6.97 -15.27
C VAL A 135 24.28 -7.95 -16.44
N ALA A 136 23.42 -7.83 -17.45
CA ALA A 136 23.45 -8.68 -18.64
C ALA A 136 24.72 -8.44 -19.49
N LEU A 137 25.12 -7.17 -19.66
CA LEU A 137 26.35 -6.80 -20.37
C LEU A 137 27.59 -7.32 -19.64
N LEU A 138 27.68 -7.10 -18.32
CA LEU A 138 28.80 -7.60 -17.50
C LEU A 138 28.90 -9.12 -17.54
N GLN A 139 27.77 -9.83 -17.56
CA GLN A 139 27.78 -11.29 -17.75
C GLN A 139 28.22 -11.69 -19.16
N ALA A 140 27.74 -11.01 -20.20
CA ALA A 140 28.15 -11.29 -21.57
C ALA A 140 29.66 -11.08 -21.78
N LEU A 141 30.23 -10.07 -21.12
CA LEU A 141 31.66 -9.75 -21.13
C LEU A 141 32.50 -10.59 -20.13
N ARG A 142 31.88 -11.50 -19.38
CA ARG A 142 32.52 -12.32 -18.34
C ARG A 142 33.26 -11.50 -17.27
N CYS A 143 32.77 -10.29 -16.98
CA CYS A 143 33.30 -9.46 -15.92
C CYS A 143 32.98 -10.06 -14.53
N PRO A 144 33.82 -9.83 -13.52
CA PRO A 144 33.58 -10.32 -12.17
C PRO A 144 32.32 -9.66 -11.57
N LEU A 145 31.28 -10.46 -11.37
CA LEU A 145 30.07 -10.09 -10.65
C LEU A 145 30.05 -10.77 -9.27
N PRO A 146 29.39 -10.16 -8.26
CA PRO A 146 29.19 -10.81 -6.96
C PRO A 146 28.61 -12.22 -7.12
N ALA A 147 29.18 -13.20 -6.40
CA ALA A 147 28.83 -14.62 -6.55
C ALA A 147 27.31 -14.89 -6.48
N ARG A 148 26.59 -14.19 -5.59
CA ARG A 148 25.13 -14.30 -5.45
C ARG A 148 24.35 -13.82 -6.69
N ILE A 149 24.85 -12.80 -7.40
CA ILE A 149 24.22 -12.32 -8.64
C ILE A 149 24.46 -13.34 -9.76
N THR A 150 25.68 -13.88 -9.85
CA THR A 150 26.01 -14.93 -10.83
C THR A 150 25.20 -16.21 -10.62
N GLU A 151 25.04 -16.66 -9.37
CA GLU A 151 24.19 -17.80 -9.01
C GLU A 151 22.72 -17.56 -9.38
N LEU A 152 22.20 -16.36 -9.08
CA LEU A 152 20.84 -15.98 -9.45
C LEU A 152 20.65 -15.92 -10.98
N TYR A 153 21.63 -15.37 -11.70
CA TYR A 153 21.54 -15.12 -13.13
C TYR A 153 21.38 -16.40 -13.97
N ALA A 154 21.91 -17.53 -13.50
CA ALA A 154 21.73 -18.84 -14.12
C ALA A 154 20.25 -19.23 -14.24
N HIS A 155 19.46 -18.89 -13.21
CA HIS A 155 18.05 -19.26 -13.11
C HIS A 155 17.09 -18.10 -13.38
N LEU A 156 17.60 -16.88 -13.56
CA LEU A 156 16.77 -15.70 -13.79
C LEU A 156 16.02 -15.80 -15.15
N PRO A 157 14.70 -15.52 -15.20
CA PRO A 157 13.95 -15.44 -16.44
C PRO A 157 14.29 -14.12 -17.17
N ARG A 158 15.28 -14.16 -18.06
CA ARG A 158 15.87 -12.98 -18.72
C ARG A 158 14.84 -12.08 -19.41
N PHE A 159 13.91 -12.65 -20.17
CA PHE A 159 12.86 -11.87 -20.85
C PHE A 159 11.94 -11.14 -19.87
N HIS A 160 11.53 -11.81 -18.79
CA HIS A 160 10.73 -11.20 -17.73
C HIS A 160 11.51 -10.07 -17.07
N ALA A 161 12.78 -10.31 -16.70
CA ALA A 161 13.63 -9.29 -16.10
C ALA A 161 13.84 -8.07 -17.01
N PHE A 162 14.08 -8.29 -18.31
CA PHE A 162 14.19 -7.21 -19.30
C PHE A 162 12.92 -6.37 -19.41
N LEU A 163 11.76 -7.04 -19.53
CA LEU A 163 10.47 -6.35 -19.65
C LEU A 163 10.11 -5.58 -18.39
N SER A 164 10.33 -6.16 -17.20
CA SER A 164 10.13 -5.48 -15.93
C SER A 164 11.07 -4.28 -15.76
N TRP A 165 12.33 -4.40 -16.18
CA TRP A 165 13.29 -3.29 -16.19
C TRP A 165 12.82 -2.17 -17.13
N ALA A 166 12.48 -2.50 -18.38
CA ALA A 166 12.05 -1.54 -19.39
C ALA A 166 10.80 -0.79 -18.94
N TYR A 167 9.81 -1.52 -18.41
CA TYR A 167 8.59 -0.93 -17.86
C TYR A 167 8.87 0.01 -16.67
N LEU A 168 9.72 -0.41 -15.74
CA LEU A 168 10.06 0.39 -14.56
C LEU A 168 10.69 1.72 -14.95
N TRP A 169 11.73 1.69 -15.80
CA TRP A 169 12.43 2.89 -16.23
C TRP A 169 11.60 3.76 -17.17
N ALA A 170 10.79 3.17 -18.05
CA ALA A 170 9.82 3.92 -18.85
C ALA A 170 8.81 4.66 -17.97
N THR A 171 8.36 4.03 -16.88
CA THR A 171 7.44 4.66 -15.91
C THR A 171 8.13 5.82 -15.19
N TYR A 172 9.34 5.63 -14.65
CA TYR A 172 10.08 6.72 -14.00
C TYR A 172 10.42 7.87 -14.96
N ALA A 173 10.85 7.56 -16.18
CA ALA A 173 11.08 8.58 -17.21
C ALA A 173 9.79 9.34 -17.53
N SER A 174 8.66 8.64 -17.69
CA SER A 174 7.35 9.26 -17.93
C SER A 174 6.95 10.16 -16.77
N ILE A 175 7.16 9.76 -15.52
CA ILE A 175 6.92 10.59 -14.33
C ILE A 175 7.75 11.89 -14.41
N VAL A 176 9.05 11.77 -14.68
CA VAL A 176 9.97 12.93 -14.77
C VAL A 176 9.59 13.87 -15.91
N PHE A 177 9.20 13.37 -17.08
CA PHE A 177 8.88 14.25 -18.21
C PHE A 177 7.48 14.87 -18.14
N SER A 178 6.58 14.35 -17.28
CA SER A 178 5.14 14.70 -17.34
C SER A 178 4.63 15.59 -16.22
N LEU A 179 5.45 15.88 -15.21
CA LEU A 179 5.01 16.58 -14.00
C LEU A 179 5.73 17.93 -13.87
N PRO A 180 5.00 19.03 -13.66
CA PRO A 180 5.58 20.37 -13.61
C PRO A 180 6.42 20.63 -12.34
N PHE A 181 6.14 19.93 -11.23
CA PHE A 181 6.85 20.15 -9.97
C PHE A 181 7.72 18.95 -9.58
N THR A 182 8.92 19.22 -9.06
CA THR A 182 9.82 18.19 -8.53
C THR A 182 9.15 17.38 -7.41
N ALA A 183 8.32 18.04 -6.60
CA ALA A 183 7.56 17.39 -5.53
C ALA A 183 6.60 16.30 -6.05
N GLN A 184 5.95 16.53 -7.20
CA GLN A 184 5.07 15.54 -7.82
C GLN A 184 5.87 14.36 -8.36
N VAL A 185 7.03 14.62 -8.98
CA VAL A 185 7.95 13.57 -9.47
C VAL A 185 8.36 12.66 -8.31
N LEU A 186 8.78 13.25 -7.19
CA LEU A 186 9.17 12.50 -6.00
C LEU A 186 7.99 11.72 -5.42
N PHE A 187 6.81 12.32 -5.33
CA PHE A 187 5.62 11.66 -4.82
C PHE A 187 5.23 10.43 -5.63
N TRP A 188 5.05 10.59 -6.95
CA TRP A 188 4.72 9.47 -7.83
C TRP A 188 5.84 8.44 -7.88
N GLY A 189 7.10 8.88 -7.89
CA GLY A 189 8.26 8.00 -7.83
C GLY A 189 8.32 7.17 -6.53
N LEU A 190 7.96 7.75 -5.39
CA LEU A 190 7.88 7.01 -4.12
C LEU A 190 6.72 6.00 -4.11
N LEU A 191 5.56 6.34 -4.70
CA LEU A 191 4.45 5.38 -4.86
C LEU A 191 4.85 4.19 -5.74
N GLU A 192 5.73 4.39 -6.72
CA GLU A 192 6.26 3.32 -7.56
C GLU A 192 7.16 2.31 -6.81
N LEU A 193 7.56 2.58 -5.57
CA LEU A 193 8.24 1.58 -4.73
C LEU A 193 7.39 0.32 -4.49
N TYR A 194 6.06 0.46 -4.44
CA TYR A 194 5.18 -0.71 -4.40
C TYR A 194 5.33 -1.54 -5.67
N THR A 195 5.36 -0.90 -6.85
CA THR A 195 5.58 -1.59 -8.12
C THR A 195 6.92 -2.29 -8.15
N VAL A 196 8.00 -1.64 -7.69
CA VAL A 196 9.33 -2.26 -7.58
C VAL A 196 9.25 -3.54 -6.75
N PHE A 197 8.64 -3.46 -5.56
CA PHE A 197 8.45 -4.62 -4.70
C PHE A 197 7.65 -5.75 -5.40
N LEU A 198 6.54 -5.40 -6.06
CA LEU A 198 5.68 -6.35 -6.77
C LEU A 198 6.43 -7.05 -7.92
N LEU A 199 7.22 -6.31 -8.70
CA LEU A 199 8.05 -6.85 -9.78
C LEU A 199 9.14 -7.78 -9.22
N VAL A 200 9.76 -7.44 -8.09
CA VAL A 200 10.72 -8.32 -7.40
C VAL A 200 10.04 -9.62 -6.96
N VAL A 201 8.84 -9.56 -6.40
CA VAL A 201 8.05 -10.76 -6.02
C VAL A 201 7.75 -11.62 -7.25
N GLY A 202 7.31 -11.00 -8.36
CA GLY A 202 7.03 -11.70 -9.62
C GLY A 202 8.27 -12.38 -10.19
N LEU A 203 9.42 -11.69 -10.17
CA LEU A 203 10.70 -12.26 -10.60
C LEU A 203 11.18 -13.38 -9.68
N ALA A 204 11.05 -13.24 -8.37
CA ALA A 204 11.40 -14.27 -7.40
C ALA A 204 10.57 -15.55 -7.63
N PHE A 205 9.26 -15.40 -7.84
CA PHE A 205 8.38 -16.53 -8.13
C PHE A 205 8.74 -17.22 -9.45
N ALA A 206 8.91 -16.45 -10.53
CA ALA A 206 9.29 -16.99 -11.83
C ALA A 206 10.67 -17.69 -11.80
N THR A 207 11.62 -17.15 -11.04
CA THR A 207 12.94 -17.78 -10.82
C THR A 207 12.82 -19.09 -10.06
N THR A 208 11.96 -19.13 -9.03
CA THR A 208 11.69 -20.36 -8.25
C THR A 208 11.13 -21.47 -9.14
N LEU A 209 10.18 -21.15 -10.02
CA LEU A 209 9.63 -22.10 -10.99
C LEU A 209 10.68 -22.61 -11.97
N LYS A 210 11.58 -21.73 -12.42
CA LYS A 210 12.67 -22.09 -13.34
C LYS A 210 13.71 -22.99 -12.67
N GLN A 211 14.06 -22.75 -11.40
CA GLN A 211 14.93 -23.64 -10.62
C GLN A 211 14.33 -25.05 -10.47
N ARG A 212 13.00 -25.15 -10.40
CA ARG A 212 12.27 -26.42 -10.27
C ARG A 212 11.92 -27.08 -11.61
N GLY A 213 12.39 -26.55 -12.73
CA GLY A 213 12.14 -27.11 -14.06
C GLY A 213 10.69 -26.99 -14.56
N ARG A 214 9.85 -26.15 -13.92
CA ARG A 214 8.42 -25.98 -14.24
C ARG A 214 8.12 -24.72 -15.06
N TYR A 215 9.14 -24.10 -15.64
CA TYR A 215 9.03 -22.82 -16.33
C TYR A 215 9.12 -22.98 -17.85
N THR A 216 7.97 -23.05 -18.52
CA THR A 216 7.91 -23.15 -20.00
C THR A 216 7.89 -21.76 -20.67
N ALA A 217 8.21 -21.70 -21.96
CA ALA A 217 8.22 -20.45 -22.73
C ALA A 217 6.87 -19.70 -22.70
N ARG A 218 5.75 -20.42 -22.67
CA ARG A 218 4.41 -19.82 -22.55
C ARG A 218 4.21 -19.11 -21.21
N TYR A 219 4.69 -19.71 -20.11
CA TYR A 219 4.63 -19.09 -18.79
C TYR A 219 5.58 -17.90 -18.66
N GLN A 220 6.71 -17.94 -19.37
CA GLN A 220 7.64 -16.82 -19.42
C GLN A 220 7.00 -15.57 -20.01
N LEU A 221 6.30 -15.71 -21.14
CA LEU A 221 5.57 -14.61 -21.77
C LEU A 221 4.41 -14.13 -20.87
N PHE A 222 3.61 -15.05 -20.36
CA PHE A 222 2.45 -14.73 -19.53
C PHE A 222 2.84 -13.95 -18.27
N PHE A 223 3.79 -14.45 -17.48
CA PHE A 223 4.20 -13.78 -16.24
C PHE A 223 4.86 -12.42 -16.51
N ALA A 224 5.62 -12.30 -17.59
CA ALA A 224 6.23 -11.03 -17.95
C ALA A 224 5.18 -9.97 -18.35
N LEU A 225 4.19 -10.34 -19.15
CA LEU A 225 3.10 -9.46 -19.53
C LEU A 225 2.21 -9.10 -18.33
N GLN A 226 1.88 -10.08 -17.49
CA GLN A 226 1.13 -9.89 -16.25
C GLN A 226 1.83 -8.88 -15.33
N ALA A 227 3.15 -9.01 -15.16
CA ALA A 227 3.93 -8.11 -14.32
C ALA A 227 3.90 -6.65 -14.81
N ILE A 228 3.75 -6.42 -16.11
CA ILE A 228 3.64 -5.08 -16.70
C ILE A 228 2.22 -4.53 -16.60
N VAL A 229 1.22 -5.32 -17.04
CA VAL A 229 -0.17 -4.88 -17.15
C VAL A 229 -0.80 -4.73 -15.76
N PHE A 230 -0.49 -5.67 -14.86
CA PHE A 230 -1.08 -5.73 -13.54
C PHE A 230 -0.03 -6.13 -12.49
N PRO A 231 0.90 -5.25 -12.08
CA PRO A 231 1.97 -5.62 -11.14
C PRO A 231 1.46 -6.23 -9.83
N SER A 232 0.33 -5.74 -9.29
CA SER A 232 -0.33 -6.25 -8.08
C SER A 232 -0.66 -7.74 -8.15
N ALA A 233 -0.86 -8.26 -9.37
CA ALA A 233 -1.02 -9.67 -9.66
C ALA A 233 0.09 -10.57 -9.11
N CYS A 234 1.31 -10.04 -9.06
CA CYS A 234 2.49 -10.81 -8.70
C CYS A 234 2.41 -11.33 -7.26
N LEU A 235 1.63 -10.68 -6.39
CA LEU A 235 1.35 -11.17 -5.04
C LEU A 235 0.39 -12.37 -5.02
N LEU A 236 -0.55 -12.43 -5.95
CA LEU A 236 -1.55 -13.50 -5.98
C LEU A 236 -0.91 -14.86 -6.26
N LEU A 237 0.17 -14.89 -7.05
CA LEU A 237 0.85 -16.12 -7.45
C LEU A 237 1.38 -16.91 -6.24
N PRO A 238 2.27 -16.37 -5.40
CA PRO A 238 2.76 -17.10 -4.23
C PRO A 238 1.69 -17.18 -3.12
N LEU A 239 0.76 -16.22 -3.02
CA LEU A 239 -0.30 -16.28 -2.02
C LEU A 239 -1.29 -17.43 -2.29
N ASN A 240 -1.61 -17.70 -3.56
CA ASN A 240 -2.45 -18.83 -3.96
C ASN A 240 -1.82 -20.18 -3.57
N LEU A 241 -0.49 -20.29 -3.57
CA LEU A 241 0.18 -21.54 -3.14
C LEU A 241 -0.19 -21.93 -1.71
N ILE A 242 -0.31 -20.95 -0.80
CA ILE A 242 -0.66 -21.20 0.60
C ILE A 242 -2.17 -21.16 0.85
N LEU A 243 -2.90 -20.19 0.28
CA LEU A 243 -4.35 -20.07 0.50
C LEU A 243 -5.14 -21.24 -0.08
N SER A 244 -4.62 -21.89 -1.12
CA SER A 244 -5.26 -23.07 -1.70
C SER A 244 -5.07 -24.36 -0.87
N ILE A 245 -4.19 -24.34 0.14
CA ILE A 245 -3.99 -25.49 1.04
C ILE A 245 -4.88 -25.31 2.27
N PRO A 246 -5.69 -26.32 2.65
CA PRO A 246 -6.48 -26.28 3.88
C PRO A 246 -5.59 -26.06 5.11
N ASN A 247 -6.05 -25.23 6.05
CA ASN A 247 -5.35 -24.92 7.29
C ASN A 247 -4.97 -26.18 8.10
N THR A 248 -5.85 -27.18 8.15
CA THR A 248 -5.56 -28.48 8.79
C THR A 248 -4.31 -29.14 8.22
N HIS A 249 -4.14 -29.11 6.91
CA HIS A 249 -3.02 -29.74 6.22
C HIS A 249 -1.73 -28.92 6.36
N LEU A 250 -1.84 -27.58 6.40
CA LEU A 250 -0.69 -26.71 6.69
C LEU A 250 -0.12 -26.98 8.08
N LEU A 251 -0.98 -27.15 9.10
CA LEU A 251 -0.56 -27.51 10.45
C LEU A 251 0.24 -28.82 10.45
N GLY A 252 -0.27 -29.84 9.77
CA GLY A 252 0.44 -31.13 9.61
C GLY A 252 1.77 -30.99 8.89
N LEU A 253 1.86 -30.22 7.80
CA LEU A 253 3.12 -30.06 7.06
C LEU A 253 4.23 -29.36 7.85
N THR A 254 3.87 -28.52 8.83
CA THR A 254 4.86 -27.76 9.61
C THR A 254 5.49 -28.53 10.77
N THR A 255 4.76 -29.50 11.34
CA THR A 255 5.18 -30.25 12.53
C THR A 255 4.56 -31.65 12.47
N ASP A 256 5.26 -32.69 12.93
CA ASP A 256 4.66 -34.03 13.01
C ASP A 256 3.56 -34.08 14.09
N LEU A 257 2.32 -33.90 13.65
CA LEU A 257 1.12 -33.91 14.50
C LEU A 257 0.49 -35.31 14.63
N ARG A 258 1.06 -36.34 14.00
CA ARG A 258 0.52 -37.71 14.03
C ARG A 258 0.67 -38.36 15.40
N THR A 259 1.67 -37.94 16.16
CA THR A 259 1.97 -38.47 17.50
C THR A 259 1.24 -37.74 18.62
N LEU A 260 0.25 -36.90 18.30
CA LEU A 260 -0.49 -36.15 19.33
C LEU A 260 -1.58 -37.04 19.93
N GLU A 261 -1.31 -37.53 21.14
CA GLU A 261 -2.32 -38.16 21.99
C GLU A 261 -2.78 -37.13 23.03
N LEU A 262 -4.04 -36.70 22.90
CA LEU A 262 -4.69 -35.78 23.84
C LEU A 262 -5.80 -36.52 24.59
N VAL A 263 -5.91 -36.25 25.88
CA VAL A 263 -6.83 -36.91 26.79
C VAL A 263 -7.79 -35.87 27.38
N ASP A 264 -9.06 -36.23 27.56
CA ASP A 264 -10.07 -35.38 28.21
C ASP A 264 -9.90 -35.31 29.75
N ASP A 265 -10.79 -34.59 30.42
CA ASP A 265 -10.79 -34.47 31.90
C ASP A 265 -11.06 -35.81 32.61
N HIS A 266 -11.62 -36.80 31.91
CA HIS A 266 -11.99 -38.13 32.42
C HIS A 266 -10.99 -39.24 32.02
N GLU A 267 -9.77 -38.88 31.65
CA GLU A 267 -8.71 -39.81 31.23
C GLU A 267 -8.97 -40.56 29.92
N ARG A 268 -9.97 -40.16 29.14
CA ARG A 268 -10.30 -40.85 27.88
C ARG A 268 -9.53 -40.21 26.73
N PRO A 269 -8.83 -41.01 25.89
CA PRO A 269 -8.18 -40.47 24.71
C PRO A 269 -9.23 -39.86 23.80
N LEU A 270 -8.98 -38.63 23.34
CA LEU A 270 -9.78 -38.03 22.29
C LEU A 270 -9.66 -38.89 21.03
N GLU A 271 -10.77 -39.03 20.30
CA GLU A 271 -10.78 -39.79 19.06
C GLU A 271 -9.69 -39.25 18.10
N PRO A 272 -8.86 -40.09 17.45
CA PRO A 272 -7.78 -39.63 16.58
C PRO A 272 -8.24 -38.69 15.46
N SER A 273 -9.50 -38.85 15.04
CA SER A 273 -10.13 -38.01 14.03
C SER A 273 -10.56 -36.63 14.55
N PHE A 274 -10.63 -36.41 15.86
CA PHE A 274 -11.15 -35.18 16.48
C PHE A 274 -10.35 -33.94 16.12
N LEU A 275 -9.03 -33.96 16.25
CA LEU A 275 -8.20 -32.76 16.07
C LEU A 275 -8.19 -32.27 14.61
N PRO A 276 -7.94 -33.11 13.58
CA PRO A 276 -8.07 -32.68 12.20
C PRO A 276 -9.50 -32.20 11.88
N LYS A 277 -10.53 -32.88 12.38
CA LYS A 277 -11.94 -32.47 12.21
C LYS A 277 -12.23 -31.11 12.85
N HIS A 278 -11.62 -30.79 13.99
CA HIS A 278 -11.88 -29.53 14.70
C HIS A 278 -11.42 -28.31 13.90
N PHE A 279 -10.21 -28.36 13.33
CA PHE A 279 -9.72 -27.29 12.46
C PHE A 279 -10.44 -27.27 11.09
N ALA A 280 -11.03 -28.40 10.66
CA ALA A 280 -11.92 -28.48 9.49
C ALA A 280 -13.39 -28.14 9.80
N SER A 281 -13.76 -27.91 11.06
CA SER A 281 -15.18 -27.86 11.46
C SER A 281 -15.88 -26.64 10.91
N THR A 282 -16.94 -26.87 10.14
CA THR A 282 -17.74 -25.81 9.53
C THR A 282 -18.60 -25.12 10.58
N ARG A 283 -19.06 -25.83 11.62
CA ARG A 283 -19.85 -25.27 12.72
C ARG A 283 -19.04 -24.29 13.55
N LEU A 284 -17.82 -24.69 13.93
CA LEU A 284 -16.90 -23.83 14.65
C LEU A 284 -16.50 -22.63 13.78
N ALA A 285 -16.16 -22.88 12.52
CA ALA A 285 -15.87 -21.82 11.56
C ALA A 285 -17.06 -20.85 11.42
N ARG A 286 -18.32 -21.32 11.44
CA ARG A 286 -19.51 -20.47 11.35
C ARG A 286 -19.72 -19.59 12.58
N SER A 287 -19.49 -20.14 13.77
CA SER A 287 -19.56 -19.38 15.03
C SER A 287 -18.46 -18.31 15.11
N ILE A 288 -17.23 -18.68 14.74
CA ILE A 288 -16.11 -17.73 14.65
C ILE A 288 -16.39 -16.70 13.54
N ARG A 289 -16.90 -17.14 12.38
CA ARG A 289 -17.22 -16.30 11.23
C ARG A 289 -18.34 -15.32 11.53
N SER A 290 -19.40 -15.66 12.26
CA SER A 290 -20.45 -14.69 12.61
C SER A 290 -19.89 -13.52 13.44
N THR A 291 -18.91 -13.80 14.29
CA THR A 291 -18.18 -12.79 15.07
C THR A 291 -17.23 -11.98 14.18
N LEU A 292 -16.46 -12.65 13.32
CA LEU A 292 -15.49 -12.02 12.43
C LEU A 292 -16.14 -11.24 11.27
N VAL A 293 -17.31 -11.64 10.79
CA VAL A 293 -18.00 -10.99 9.66
C VAL A 293 -18.41 -9.57 10.03
N LYS A 294 -18.89 -9.33 11.26
CA LYS A 294 -19.18 -7.95 11.72
C LYS A 294 -17.93 -7.07 11.67
N TRP A 295 -16.78 -7.63 12.07
CA TRP A 295 -15.49 -6.94 11.99
C TRP A 295 -15.01 -6.75 10.56
N ALA A 296 -15.09 -7.78 9.73
CA ALA A 296 -14.70 -7.74 8.33
C ALA A 296 -15.52 -6.71 7.55
N ILE A 297 -16.86 -6.66 7.76
CA ILE A 297 -17.72 -5.65 7.14
C ILE A 297 -17.29 -4.24 7.58
N ARG A 298 -17.10 -4.00 8.88
CA ARG A 298 -16.65 -2.69 9.39
C ARG A 298 -15.32 -2.28 8.80
N LEU A 299 -14.37 -3.22 8.73
CA LEU A 299 -13.04 -2.96 8.23
C LEU A 299 -13.05 -2.70 6.71
N VAL A 300 -13.84 -3.46 5.95
CA VAL A 300 -14.08 -3.21 4.52
C VAL A 300 -14.68 -1.83 4.29
N VAL A 301 -15.70 -1.43 5.05
CA VAL A 301 -16.28 -0.08 4.96
C VAL A 301 -15.21 0.98 5.23
N LEU A 302 -14.44 0.83 6.32
CA LEU A 302 -13.40 1.77 6.70
C LEU A 302 -12.31 1.89 5.62
N VAL A 303 -11.84 0.76 5.06
CA VAL A 303 -10.85 0.73 3.97
C VAL A 303 -11.41 1.42 2.72
N ASN A 304 -12.65 1.13 2.32
CA ASN A 304 -13.29 1.80 1.19
C ASN A 304 -13.44 3.31 1.42
N CYS A 305 -13.77 3.74 2.64
CA CYS A 305 -13.79 5.16 3.00
C CYS A 305 -12.41 5.81 2.87
N THR A 306 -11.34 5.17 3.37
CA THR A 306 -9.96 5.69 3.22
C THR A 306 -9.53 5.75 1.75
N MET A 307 -9.94 4.77 0.95
CA MET A 307 -9.68 4.74 -0.50
C MET A 307 -10.44 5.85 -1.23
N GLY A 308 -11.72 6.07 -0.90
CA GLY A 308 -12.51 7.17 -1.44
C GLY A 308 -11.94 8.54 -1.07
N LEU A 309 -11.50 8.72 0.18
CA LEU A 309 -10.82 9.94 0.62
C LEU A 309 -9.53 10.18 -0.17
N ASN A 310 -8.72 9.13 -0.34
CA ASN A 310 -7.48 9.23 -1.11
C ASN A 310 -7.75 9.54 -2.59
N LEU A 311 -8.77 8.92 -3.19
CA LEU A 311 -9.21 9.22 -4.55
C LEU A 311 -9.59 10.70 -4.71
N LEU A 312 -10.36 11.25 -3.77
CA LEU A 312 -10.76 12.67 -3.79
C LEU A 312 -9.55 13.62 -3.66
N LEU A 313 -8.56 13.26 -2.84
CA LEU A 313 -7.32 14.03 -2.72
C LEU A 313 -6.47 13.96 -4.00
N MET A 314 -6.40 12.78 -4.60
CA MET A 314 -5.59 12.51 -5.79
C MET A 314 -6.23 13.02 -7.09
N LEU A 315 -7.54 13.21 -7.16
CA LEU A 315 -8.24 13.84 -8.29
C LEU A 315 -8.20 15.36 -8.16
N SER A 316 -7.00 15.94 -8.22
CA SER A 316 -6.80 17.38 -8.14
C SER A 316 -5.56 17.82 -8.90
N TRP A 317 -5.38 19.14 -9.00
CA TRP A 317 -4.19 19.76 -9.57
C TRP A 317 -2.90 19.34 -8.85
N THR A 318 -2.99 18.96 -7.56
CA THR A 318 -1.83 18.69 -6.70
C THR A 318 -1.01 17.49 -7.19
N THR A 319 -1.68 16.45 -7.68
CA THR A 319 -1.08 15.24 -8.28
C THR A 319 -0.90 15.35 -9.79
N TRP A 320 -1.39 16.43 -10.39
CA TRP A 320 -1.44 16.69 -11.83
C TRP A 320 -2.37 15.75 -12.61
N VAL A 321 -3.30 15.04 -11.96
CA VAL A 321 -4.27 14.19 -12.68
C VAL A 321 -5.33 15.03 -13.39
N LEU A 322 -5.88 15.99 -12.65
CA LEU A 322 -6.85 16.97 -13.14
C LEU A 322 -6.24 18.36 -12.91
N PRO A 323 -5.42 18.87 -13.85
CA PRO A 323 -4.64 20.10 -13.65
C PRO A 323 -5.48 21.33 -13.31
N THR A 324 -6.73 21.36 -13.78
CA THR A 324 -7.65 22.49 -13.61
C THR A 324 -8.57 22.37 -12.41
N THR A 325 -8.64 21.21 -11.75
CA THR A 325 -9.62 21.02 -10.66
C THR A 325 -8.99 21.30 -9.29
N PRO A 326 -9.63 22.16 -8.47
CA PRO A 326 -9.23 22.32 -7.08
C PRO A 326 -9.43 21.01 -6.30
N ILE A 327 -8.86 20.93 -5.09
CA ILE A 327 -9.11 19.82 -4.19
C ILE A 327 -10.61 19.82 -3.84
N LEU A 328 -11.29 18.69 -4.08
CA LEU A 328 -12.75 18.55 -3.92
C LEU A 328 -13.23 18.60 -2.46
N LEU A 329 -12.31 18.62 -1.49
CA LEU A 329 -12.62 18.69 -0.07
C LEU A 329 -12.78 20.16 0.37
N PRO A 330 -13.96 20.55 0.90
CA PRO A 330 -14.19 21.93 1.34
C PRO A 330 -13.23 22.30 2.48
N GLY A 331 -12.70 23.53 2.44
CA GLY A 331 -11.78 24.05 3.48
C GLY A 331 -10.32 23.59 3.37
N PHE A 332 -9.94 22.77 2.38
CA PHE A 332 -8.53 22.38 2.21
C PHE A 332 -7.63 23.53 1.74
N ASN A 333 -8.17 24.44 0.93
CA ASN A 333 -7.42 25.63 0.48
C ASN A 333 -7.25 26.64 1.62
N THR A 334 -8.12 26.65 2.64
CA THR A 334 -7.99 27.55 3.81
C THR A 334 -6.93 27.08 4.82
N LEU A 335 -6.40 25.87 4.66
CA LEU A 335 -5.23 25.40 5.43
C LEU A 335 -3.95 26.15 5.04
N VAL A 336 -3.95 26.78 3.87
CA VAL A 336 -2.81 27.49 3.32
C VAL A 336 -3.15 28.96 3.23
N ASN A 337 -2.38 29.78 3.94
CA ASN A 337 -2.46 31.23 3.79
C ASN A 337 -1.75 31.60 2.50
N SER A 338 -2.53 31.76 1.43
CA SER A 338 -2.09 32.32 0.15
C SER A 338 -2.74 33.68 -0.04
N PRO A 339 -2.02 34.71 -0.53
CA PRO A 339 -2.64 35.95 -0.96
C PRO A 339 -3.60 35.68 -2.12
N ASP A 340 -4.59 36.54 -2.34
CA ASP A 340 -5.56 36.36 -3.44
C ASP A 340 -4.90 36.64 -4.82
N ASN A 341 -3.88 37.51 -4.85
CA ASN A 341 -3.23 38.03 -6.07
C ASN A 341 -4.23 38.56 -7.11
N VAL A 342 -4.94 39.62 -6.73
CA VAL A 342 -5.95 40.26 -7.58
C VAL A 342 -5.31 41.06 -8.72
N LEU A 343 -5.93 41.04 -9.90
CA LEU A 343 -5.57 41.95 -10.98
C LEU A 343 -5.91 43.40 -10.59
N TYR A 344 -4.88 44.23 -10.49
CA TYR A 344 -5.04 45.67 -10.28
C TYR A 344 -5.39 46.33 -11.61
N SER A 345 -6.35 47.24 -11.54
CA SER A 345 -6.67 48.17 -12.60
C SER A 345 -6.22 49.57 -12.19
N VAL A 346 -5.81 50.36 -13.18
CA VAL A 346 -5.46 51.77 -12.97
C VAL A 346 -6.43 52.64 -13.73
N LYS A 347 -6.97 53.65 -13.05
CA LYS A 347 -7.66 54.78 -13.68
C LYS A 347 -6.78 56.00 -13.50
N GLY A 348 -6.38 56.61 -14.60
CA GLY A 348 -5.48 57.75 -14.60
C GLY A 348 -6.09 58.95 -15.31
N HIS A 349 -5.76 60.14 -14.83
CA HIS A 349 -6.01 61.38 -15.58
C HIS A 349 -4.80 62.30 -15.49
N VAL A 350 -4.57 63.08 -16.54
CA VAL A 350 -3.61 64.18 -16.53
C VAL A 350 -4.19 65.30 -15.66
N THR A 351 -3.41 65.91 -14.77
CA THR A 351 -3.84 67.14 -14.10
C THR A 351 -3.76 68.33 -15.06
N SER A 352 -4.56 69.38 -14.87
CA SER A 352 -4.66 70.52 -15.80
C SER A 352 -3.35 71.27 -16.11
N SER A 353 -2.26 70.98 -15.40
CA SER A 353 -0.91 71.49 -15.65
C SER A 353 -0.14 70.62 -16.66
N CYS A 354 -0.13 71.07 -17.92
CA CYS A 354 0.70 70.53 -18.98
C CYS A 354 1.57 71.66 -19.53
N THR A 355 2.90 71.52 -19.47
CA THR A 355 3.86 72.56 -19.88
C THR A 355 4.76 72.05 -21.01
N PRO A 356 5.06 72.87 -22.03
CA PRO A 356 6.02 72.49 -23.05
C PRO A 356 7.39 72.24 -22.40
N GLY A 357 8.00 71.10 -22.72
CA GLY A 357 9.30 70.70 -22.21
C GLY A 357 10.45 71.42 -22.91
N ALA A 358 11.68 71.18 -22.43
CA ALA A 358 12.89 71.85 -22.92
C ALA A 358 13.32 71.45 -24.35
N MET A 359 12.81 70.34 -24.89
CA MET A 359 13.07 69.88 -26.27
C MET A 359 11.89 70.17 -27.18
N SER A 360 12.15 70.47 -28.47
CA SER A 360 11.11 70.61 -29.49
C SER A 360 10.25 69.35 -29.55
N GLN A 361 8.93 69.48 -29.40
CA GLN A 361 7.96 68.36 -29.33
C GLN A 361 8.08 67.47 -28.07
N SER A 362 8.51 68.04 -26.93
CA SER A 362 8.39 67.38 -25.62
C SER A 362 7.38 68.11 -24.74
N VAL A 363 6.67 67.35 -23.91
CA VAL A 363 5.62 67.88 -23.03
C VAL A 363 5.77 67.27 -21.64
N GLN A 364 5.80 68.12 -20.62
CA GLN A 364 5.78 67.72 -19.22
C GLN A 364 4.34 67.72 -18.70
N GLY A 365 3.93 66.61 -18.10
CA GLY A 365 2.61 66.46 -17.52
C GLY A 365 2.66 65.67 -16.21
N ILE A 366 1.87 66.12 -15.23
CA ILE A 366 1.64 65.36 -14.00
C ILE A 366 0.42 64.46 -14.23
N TRP A 367 0.62 63.17 -13.98
CA TRP A 367 -0.46 62.20 -14.01
C TRP A 367 -0.81 61.75 -12.60
N SER A 368 -2.12 61.68 -12.34
CA SER A 368 -2.67 61.14 -11.10
C SER A 368 -3.43 59.86 -11.41
N PHE A 369 -3.15 58.82 -10.64
CA PHE A 369 -3.70 57.48 -10.80
C PHE A 369 -4.38 57.00 -9.53
N LEU A 370 -5.43 56.22 -9.72
CA LEU A 370 -6.12 55.48 -8.70
C LEU A 370 -6.02 53.98 -9.01
N LEU A 371 -5.58 53.20 -8.02
CA LEU A 371 -5.44 51.75 -8.08
C LEU A 371 -6.67 51.08 -7.49
N GLU A 372 -7.36 50.28 -8.32
CA GLU A 372 -8.54 49.50 -7.92
C GLU A 372 -8.28 48.01 -8.16
N PRO A 373 -8.38 47.14 -7.12
CA PRO A 373 -8.66 47.45 -5.72
C PRO A 373 -7.44 48.05 -4.97
N THR A 374 -7.63 48.64 -3.78
CA THR A 374 -6.49 49.13 -2.97
C THR A 374 -5.55 47.96 -2.59
N PRO A 375 -4.23 48.07 -2.81
CA PRO A 375 -3.27 47.04 -2.46
C PRO A 375 -3.21 46.79 -0.95
N THR A 376 -3.30 45.53 -0.54
CA THR A 376 -3.15 45.10 0.85
C THR A 376 -2.32 43.81 0.88
N THR A 377 -1.80 43.44 2.04
CA THR A 377 -1.02 42.20 2.18
C THR A 377 -1.85 40.96 1.83
N ALA A 378 -3.15 40.96 2.14
CA ALA A 378 -4.07 39.88 1.77
C ALA A 378 -4.32 39.77 0.25
N ARG A 379 -4.38 40.93 -0.44
CA ARG A 379 -4.59 41.01 -1.90
C ARG A 379 -3.30 40.79 -2.71
N GLY A 380 -2.16 40.78 -2.04
CA GLY A 380 -0.83 40.70 -2.63
C GLY A 380 -0.24 42.08 -2.95
N LEU A 381 1.09 42.15 -3.05
CA LEU A 381 1.83 43.38 -3.35
C LEU A 381 2.72 43.15 -4.58
N PRO A 382 2.16 43.23 -5.81
CA PRO A 382 2.91 42.96 -7.03
C PRO A 382 3.85 44.11 -7.41
N THR A 383 4.74 43.79 -8.34
CA THR A 383 5.37 44.80 -9.19
C THR A 383 4.37 45.17 -10.29
N LEU A 384 4.07 46.46 -10.41
CA LEU A 384 3.16 47.02 -11.39
C LEU A 384 3.97 47.67 -12.50
N VAL A 385 3.68 47.32 -13.75
CA VAL A 385 4.29 47.93 -14.94
C VAL A 385 3.25 48.82 -15.59
N LEU A 386 3.50 50.13 -15.58
CA LEU A 386 2.61 51.13 -16.16
C LEU A 386 3.18 51.63 -17.48
N GLY A 387 2.37 51.62 -18.53
CA GLY A 387 2.66 52.25 -19.81
C GLY A 387 1.45 53.03 -20.33
N PHE A 388 1.62 53.70 -21.46
CA PHE A 388 0.56 54.48 -22.10
C PHE A 388 0.37 54.05 -23.55
N ARG A 389 -0.87 54.10 -24.02
CA ARG A 389 -1.21 53.88 -25.42
C ARG A 389 -1.99 55.04 -26.00
N THR A 390 -1.70 55.37 -27.25
CA THR A 390 -2.47 56.32 -28.06
C THR A 390 -3.83 55.74 -28.45
N GLU A 391 -4.72 56.56 -29.02
CA GLU A 391 -6.00 56.09 -29.59
C GLU A 391 -5.80 55.04 -30.69
N THR A 392 -4.69 55.09 -31.42
CA THR A 392 -4.28 54.10 -32.43
C THR A 392 -3.62 52.85 -31.83
N ASN A 393 -3.61 52.73 -30.49
CA ASN A 393 -3.05 51.60 -29.73
C ASN A 393 -1.52 51.46 -29.81
N GLU A 394 -0.81 52.53 -30.20
CA GLU A 394 0.66 52.59 -30.25
C GLU A 394 1.23 52.98 -28.87
N PRO A 395 2.38 52.41 -28.45
CA PRO A 395 2.98 52.74 -27.17
C PRO A 395 3.59 54.14 -27.17
N ALA A 396 3.20 54.98 -26.21
CA ALA A 396 3.76 56.33 -26.09
C ALA A 396 5.11 56.31 -25.38
N THR A 397 6.07 57.08 -25.89
CA THR A 397 7.41 57.21 -25.30
C THR A 397 7.47 58.31 -24.26
N PHE A 398 7.96 58.01 -23.07
CA PHE A 398 8.04 58.98 -21.98
C PHE A 398 9.19 58.72 -21.01
N ARG A 399 9.60 59.76 -20.29
CA ARG A 399 10.60 59.70 -19.23
C ARG A 399 10.01 60.14 -17.88
N LEU A 400 10.23 59.39 -16.79
CA LEU A 400 9.88 59.84 -15.44
C LEU A 400 10.88 60.89 -14.97
N GLU A 401 10.39 62.02 -14.49
CA GLU A 401 11.22 63.05 -13.87
C GLU A 401 11.10 63.04 -12.35
N ASN A 402 9.88 62.82 -11.83
CA ASN A 402 9.66 62.74 -10.38
C ASN A 402 8.54 61.77 -10.04
N ALA A 403 8.78 60.89 -9.07
CA ALA A 403 7.87 59.86 -8.62
C ALA A 403 7.95 59.66 -7.10
N ALA A 404 7.88 60.75 -6.32
CA ALA A 404 8.16 60.76 -4.88
C ALA A 404 7.37 59.74 -4.03
N SER A 405 6.19 59.30 -4.47
CA SER A 405 5.36 58.31 -3.75
C SER A 405 5.62 56.86 -4.17
N LEU A 406 6.32 56.64 -5.29
CA LEU A 406 6.52 55.34 -5.92
C LEU A 406 7.92 54.78 -5.65
N ASP A 407 7.98 53.49 -5.37
CA ASP A 407 9.24 52.73 -5.32
C ASP A 407 9.52 52.17 -6.72
N VAL A 408 10.09 53.02 -7.60
CA VAL A 408 10.37 52.68 -9.00
C VAL A 408 11.57 51.73 -9.09
N ARG A 409 11.38 50.58 -9.72
CA ARG A 409 12.39 49.51 -9.84
C ARG A 409 13.15 49.54 -11.15
N GLY A 410 12.49 49.98 -12.22
CA GLY A 410 13.09 50.10 -13.54
C GLY A 410 12.22 50.96 -14.45
N GLN A 411 12.84 51.51 -15.48
CA GLN A 411 12.16 52.30 -16.49
C GLN A 411 12.68 51.95 -17.89
N GLU A 412 11.75 51.70 -18.80
CA GLU A 412 11.97 51.56 -20.24
C GLU A 412 11.48 52.83 -20.98
N SER A 413 11.65 52.89 -22.29
CA SER A 413 11.21 54.05 -23.09
C SER A 413 9.70 54.25 -23.14
N THR A 414 8.92 53.20 -22.89
CA THR A 414 7.45 53.18 -23.03
C THR A 414 6.71 52.70 -21.79
N SER A 415 7.43 52.38 -20.71
CA SER A 415 6.85 51.86 -19.48
C SER A 415 7.79 52.10 -18.28
N PHE A 416 7.25 52.01 -17.08
CA PHE A 416 8.06 51.89 -15.87
C PHE A 416 7.43 50.89 -14.91
N SER A 417 8.27 50.30 -14.06
CA SER A 417 7.87 49.33 -13.05
C SER A 417 8.04 49.88 -11.64
N PHE A 418 7.07 49.61 -10.76
CA PHE A 418 7.11 50.01 -9.36
C PHE A 418 6.44 48.96 -8.47
N VAL A 419 6.85 48.87 -7.19
CA VAL A 419 6.23 47.94 -6.24
C VAL A 419 5.05 48.60 -5.54
N ALA A 420 3.88 47.94 -5.53
CA ALA A 420 2.71 48.42 -4.82
C ALA A 420 2.93 48.40 -3.29
N LYS A 421 2.60 49.49 -2.59
CA LYS A 421 2.68 49.57 -1.13
C LYS A 421 1.34 49.26 -0.47
N HIS A 422 1.38 48.71 0.74
CA HIS A 422 0.18 48.46 1.54
C HIS A 422 -0.61 49.77 1.75
N GLY A 423 -1.90 49.76 1.40
CA GLY A 423 -2.79 50.93 1.53
C GLY A 423 -2.66 51.97 0.42
N GLN A 424 -1.83 51.74 -0.62
CA GLN A 424 -1.60 52.70 -1.69
C GLN A 424 -2.77 52.72 -2.69
N ALA A 425 -3.83 53.47 -2.39
CA ALA A 425 -4.99 53.61 -3.27
C ALA A 425 -4.76 54.57 -4.45
N ALA A 426 -3.83 55.52 -4.32
CA ALA A 426 -3.55 56.51 -5.36
C ALA A 426 -2.06 56.86 -5.41
N PHE A 427 -1.61 57.30 -6.58
CA PHE A 427 -0.25 57.79 -6.78
C PHE A 427 -0.20 58.81 -7.92
N SER A 428 0.85 59.62 -7.94
CA SER A 428 1.10 60.56 -9.03
C SER A 428 2.57 60.62 -9.37
N PHE A 429 2.87 60.97 -10.62
CA PHE A 429 4.22 61.20 -11.09
C PHE A 429 4.25 62.33 -12.13
N LEU A 430 5.42 62.95 -12.26
CA LEU A 430 5.74 63.90 -13.33
C LEU A 430 6.52 63.16 -14.42
N GLY A 431 6.00 63.20 -15.64
CA GLY A 431 6.62 62.57 -16.80
C GLY A 431 6.77 63.54 -17.98
N THR A 432 7.84 63.34 -18.75
CA THR A 432 8.11 64.04 -20.00
C THR A 432 7.81 63.11 -21.16
N PHE A 433 6.82 63.47 -21.96
CA PHE A 433 6.37 62.73 -23.14
C PHE A 433 7.01 63.31 -24.41
N TYR A 434 7.46 62.44 -25.30
CA TYR A 434 8.19 62.82 -26.51
C TYR A 434 7.34 62.65 -27.77
N ASN A 435 7.52 63.54 -28.75
CA ASN A 435 6.81 63.59 -30.03
C ASN A 435 5.29 63.71 -29.87
N THR A 436 4.84 64.44 -28.85
CA THR A 436 3.41 64.59 -28.50
C THR A 436 3.08 66.03 -28.13
N THR A 437 1.82 66.44 -28.29
CA THR A 437 1.29 67.70 -27.75
C THR A 437 0.53 67.49 -26.45
N CYS A 438 0.18 68.57 -25.74
CA CYS A 438 -0.62 68.48 -24.51
C CYS A 438 -2.00 67.83 -24.75
N GLY A 439 -2.61 68.04 -25.93
CA GLY A 439 -3.87 67.37 -26.28
C GLY A 439 -3.69 65.86 -26.44
N ASP A 440 -2.60 65.44 -27.09
CA ASP A 440 -2.29 64.02 -27.29
C ASP A 440 -2.00 63.31 -25.96
N VAL A 441 -1.28 63.98 -25.05
CA VAL A 441 -1.01 63.44 -23.70
C VAL A 441 -2.30 63.27 -22.91
N GLN A 442 -3.27 64.19 -23.03
CA GLN A 442 -4.59 64.04 -22.38
C GLN A 442 -5.42 62.88 -22.94
N ALA A 443 -5.20 62.51 -24.21
CA ALA A 443 -5.88 61.40 -24.87
C ALA A 443 -5.21 60.03 -24.62
N LEU A 444 -4.05 59.98 -23.96
CA LEU A 444 -3.37 58.72 -23.66
C LEU A 444 -4.18 57.84 -22.70
N THR A 445 -4.24 56.55 -23.01
CA THR A 445 -4.86 55.55 -22.15
C THR A 445 -3.79 54.82 -21.33
N PRO A 446 -3.87 54.83 -19.99
CA PRO A 446 -2.92 54.10 -19.17
C PRO A 446 -3.19 52.60 -19.24
N ARG A 447 -2.13 51.81 -19.38
CA ARG A 447 -2.17 50.35 -19.34
C ARG A 447 -1.31 49.87 -18.19
N LEU A 448 -1.90 49.08 -17.30
CA LEU A 448 -1.23 48.46 -16.19
C LEU A 448 -1.06 46.96 -16.46
N GLU A 449 0.13 46.44 -16.22
CA GLU A 449 0.43 45.02 -16.16
C GLU A 449 0.90 44.65 -14.75
N THR A 450 0.34 43.59 -14.19
CA THR A 450 0.62 43.14 -12.82
C THR A 450 1.53 41.94 -12.82
N VAL A 451 2.69 42.05 -12.16
CA VAL A 451 3.70 40.99 -12.06
C VAL A 451 3.93 40.64 -10.59
N TYR A 452 3.56 39.42 -10.20
CA TYR A 452 3.82 38.91 -8.86
C TYR A 452 5.16 38.18 -8.80
N ALA A 453 5.90 38.38 -7.71
CA ALA A 453 7.12 37.61 -7.44
C ALA A 453 6.81 36.12 -7.24
N ASP A 454 5.74 35.82 -6.50
CA ASP A 454 5.18 34.48 -6.35
C ASP A 454 3.69 34.51 -6.71
N ILE A 455 3.31 33.63 -7.65
CA ILE A 455 1.90 33.46 -8.05
C ILE A 455 1.14 32.78 -6.92
N SER A 456 0.00 33.32 -6.51
CA SER A 456 -0.84 32.72 -5.48
C SER A 456 -1.40 31.38 -5.94
N LEU A 457 -1.86 30.58 -4.98
CA LEU A 457 -2.54 29.33 -5.30
C LEU A 457 -3.79 29.57 -6.16
N GLN A 458 -4.59 30.59 -5.83
CA GLN A 458 -5.82 30.90 -6.58
C GLN A 458 -5.49 31.36 -8.01
N HIS A 459 -4.55 32.29 -8.15
CA HIS A 459 -4.14 32.81 -9.46
C HIS A 459 -3.49 31.71 -10.33
N TYR A 460 -2.73 30.80 -9.73
CA TYR A 460 -2.20 29.63 -10.45
C TYR A 460 -3.33 28.75 -11.01
N LEU A 461 -4.36 28.46 -10.21
CA LEU A 461 -5.49 27.64 -10.67
C LEU A 461 -6.28 28.32 -11.80
N ASP A 462 -6.43 29.64 -11.74
CA ASP A 462 -7.07 30.43 -12.79
C ASP A 462 -6.25 30.41 -14.11
N LEU A 463 -4.92 30.49 -14.03
CA LEU A 463 -4.03 30.44 -15.19
C LEU A 463 -4.05 29.09 -15.93
N VAL A 464 -4.34 27.99 -15.22
CA VAL A 464 -4.30 26.63 -15.79
C VAL A 464 -5.56 26.28 -16.62
N HIS A 465 -6.56 27.17 -16.69
CA HIS A 465 -7.87 26.95 -17.36
C HIS A 465 -7.83 26.62 -18.87
N GLY A 466 -6.66 26.64 -19.52
CA GLY A 466 -6.48 26.20 -20.92
C GLY A 466 -5.93 24.77 -21.12
N ALA A 467 -5.56 24.07 -20.04
CA ALA A 467 -4.94 22.74 -20.12
C ALA A 467 -5.99 21.60 -20.20
N ARG A 468 -5.61 20.46 -20.80
CA ARG A 468 -6.45 19.25 -20.96
C ARG A 468 -7.17 18.88 -19.65
N VAL A 469 -8.42 18.43 -19.75
CA VAL A 469 -9.25 18.03 -18.59
C VAL A 469 -8.59 16.90 -17.78
N VAL A 470 -7.84 15.99 -18.43
CA VAL A 470 -7.15 14.86 -17.77
C VAL A 470 -5.74 14.71 -18.33
N ALA A 471 -4.72 14.67 -17.47
CA ALA A 471 -3.35 14.37 -17.88
C ALA A 471 -3.16 12.85 -18.01
N PRO A 472 -2.75 12.30 -19.17
CA PRO A 472 -2.81 10.87 -19.45
C PRO A 472 -1.87 10.04 -18.57
N ILE A 473 -0.64 10.50 -18.35
CA ILE A 473 0.36 9.77 -17.54
C ILE A 473 -0.02 9.79 -16.06
N PRO A 474 -0.29 10.95 -15.42
CA PRO A 474 -0.81 10.97 -14.05
C PRO A 474 -2.11 10.19 -13.90
N ALA A 475 -3.02 10.22 -14.87
CA ALA A 475 -4.24 9.40 -14.85
C ALA A 475 -3.93 7.89 -14.88
N PHE A 476 -3.00 7.45 -15.73
CA PHE A 476 -2.51 6.07 -15.74
C PHE A 476 -1.92 5.67 -14.37
N LEU A 477 -1.08 6.51 -13.79
CA LEU A 477 -0.48 6.28 -12.47
C LEU A 477 -1.55 6.22 -11.38
N LEU A 478 -2.56 7.09 -11.43
CA LEU A 478 -3.70 7.06 -10.51
C LEU A 478 -4.48 5.75 -10.67
N THR A 479 -4.86 5.37 -11.89
CA THR A 479 -5.58 4.11 -12.13
C THR A 479 -4.80 2.92 -11.57
N LYS A 480 -3.50 2.86 -11.86
CA LYS A 480 -2.60 1.83 -11.34
C LYS A 480 -2.54 1.84 -9.81
N PHE A 481 -2.39 3.00 -9.20
CA PHE A 481 -2.36 3.16 -7.75
C PHE A 481 -3.67 2.75 -7.10
N LEU A 482 -4.83 3.10 -7.68
CA LEU A 482 -6.15 2.66 -7.20
C LEU A 482 -6.28 1.14 -7.23
N PHE A 483 -5.85 0.50 -8.32
CA PHE A 483 -5.81 -0.96 -8.38
C PHE A 483 -4.91 -1.56 -7.29
N GLN A 484 -3.72 -0.99 -7.05
CA GLN A 484 -2.84 -1.43 -5.97
C GLN A 484 -3.50 -1.25 -4.59
N MET A 485 -4.18 -0.12 -4.37
CA MET A 485 -4.91 0.21 -3.16
C MET A 485 -6.17 -0.63 -2.95
N CYS A 486 -6.74 -1.24 -3.99
CA CYS A 486 -7.78 -2.26 -3.83
C CYS A 486 -7.16 -3.63 -3.49
N PHE A 487 -6.13 -4.04 -4.22
CA PHE A 487 -5.62 -5.42 -4.16
C PHE A 487 -4.74 -5.70 -2.96
N ILE A 488 -3.81 -4.79 -2.64
CA ILE A 488 -2.83 -5.00 -1.56
C ILE A 488 -3.56 -5.09 -0.20
N PRO A 489 -4.46 -4.16 0.16
CA PRO A 489 -5.20 -4.26 1.42
C PRO A 489 -6.08 -5.52 1.49
N GLN A 490 -6.71 -5.93 0.38
CA GLN A 490 -7.46 -7.20 0.34
C GLN A 490 -6.57 -8.41 0.62
N CYS A 491 -5.36 -8.47 0.03
CA CYS A 491 -4.42 -9.57 0.28
C CYS A 491 -3.97 -9.61 1.74
N VAL A 492 -3.62 -8.45 2.30
CA VAL A 492 -3.28 -8.30 3.73
C VAL A 492 -4.47 -8.69 4.61
N GLY A 493 -5.68 -8.28 4.23
CA GLY A 493 -6.91 -8.61 4.92
C GLY A 493 -7.21 -10.08 4.96
N THR A 494 -7.10 -10.76 3.82
CA THR A 494 -7.28 -12.22 3.76
C THR A 494 -6.26 -12.93 4.64
N CYS A 495 -4.98 -12.55 4.58
CA CYS A 495 -3.94 -13.14 5.43
C CYS A 495 -4.20 -12.92 6.92
N THR A 496 -4.53 -11.69 7.33
CA THR A 496 -4.77 -11.35 8.74
C THR A 496 -6.03 -12.01 9.28
N LEU A 497 -7.09 -12.13 8.48
CA LEU A 497 -8.29 -12.87 8.86
C LEU A 497 -8.01 -14.37 8.99
N VAL A 498 -7.23 -14.97 8.09
CA VAL A 498 -6.82 -16.39 8.20
C VAL A 498 -5.96 -16.64 9.45
N ILE A 499 -5.04 -15.74 9.76
CA ILE A 499 -4.27 -15.80 11.02
C ILE A 499 -5.22 -15.74 12.22
N TRP A 500 -6.19 -14.83 12.20
CA TRP A 500 -7.14 -14.67 13.30
C TRP A 500 -8.06 -15.88 13.47
N THR A 501 -8.56 -16.46 12.37
CA THR A 501 -9.39 -17.67 12.43
C THR A 501 -8.62 -18.86 13.00
N LEU A 502 -7.37 -19.08 12.57
CA LEU A 502 -6.50 -20.14 13.09
C LEU A 502 -6.33 -20.05 14.61
N TRP A 503 -6.01 -18.85 15.12
CA TRP A 503 -5.85 -18.64 16.55
C TRP A 503 -7.16 -18.81 17.33
N ARG A 504 -8.30 -18.36 16.78
CA ARG A 504 -9.61 -18.60 17.39
C ARG A 504 -10.01 -20.07 17.41
N GLN A 505 -9.69 -20.83 16.37
CA GLN A 505 -9.96 -22.27 16.31
C GLN A 505 -9.12 -23.02 17.36
N PHE A 506 -7.85 -22.65 17.51
CA PHE A 506 -6.96 -23.17 18.54
C PHE A 506 -7.45 -22.80 19.95
N ASP A 507 -7.80 -21.54 20.17
CA ASP A 507 -8.32 -21.04 21.47
C ASP A 507 -9.59 -21.79 21.91
N ALA A 508 -10.46 -22.14 20.96
CA ALA A 508 -11.65 -22.93 21.22
C ALA A 508 -11.38 -24.40 21.59
N LEU A 509 -10.17 -24.92 21.35
CA LEU A 509 -9.75 -26.25 21.83
C LEU A 509 -9.29 -26.22 23.27
N THR A 510 -8.62 -25.14 23.69
CA THR A 510 -7.98 -25.00 25.00
C THR A 510 -8.89 -25.40 26.18
N PRO A 511 -10.16 -24.95 26.28
CA PRO A 511 -11.01 -25.34 27.42
C PRO A 511 -11.53 -26.79 27.37
N ARG A 512 -11.30 -27.54 26.29
CA ARG A 512 -11.73 -28.94 26.13
C ARG A 512 -10.65 -29.96 26.43
N ILE A 513 -9.42 -29.49 26.69
CA ILE A 513 -8.25 -30.32 26.94
C ILE A 513 -7.86 -30.13 28.41
N SER A 514 -7.65 -31.22 29.13
CA SER A 514 -7.21 -31.18 30.52
C SER A 514 -5.75 -30.74 30.61
N LEU A 515 -5.50 -29.43 30.70
CA LEU A 515 -4.15 -28.86 30.73
C LEU A 515 -3.42 -29.12 32.05
N THR A 516 -4.08 -29.56 33.11
CA THR A 516 -3.40 -29.91 34.38
C THR A 516 -2.47 -31.13 34.26
N ARG A 517 -2.56 -31.89 33.15
CA ARG A 517 -1.78 -33.10 32.90
C ARG A 517 -0.56 -32.82 32.01
N GLY A 518 0.62 -33.26 32.43
CA GLY A 518 1.89 -33.00 31.72
C GLY A 518 1.92 -33.45 30.25
N ARG A 519 1.37 -34.63 29.92
CA ARG A 519 1.29 -35.13 28.54
C ARG A 519 0.42 -34.24 27.64
N ASN A 520 -0.72 -33.77 28.16
CA ASN A 520 -1.64 -32.88 27.45
C ASN A 520 -1.02 -31.49 27.23
N VAL A 521 -0.28 -30.94 28.21
CA VAL A 521 0.43 -29.67 28.04
C VAL A 521 1.48 -29.76 26.95
N LEU A 522 2.24 -30.86 26.90
CA LEU A 522 3.24 -31.09 25.86
C LEU A 522 2.59 -31.17 24.47
N ALA A 523 1.51 -31.94 24.34
CA ALA A 523 0.76 -32.09 23.09
C ALA A 523 0.09 -30.77 22.65
N TRP A 524 -0.52 -30.05 23.58
CA TRP A 524 -1.09 -28.72 23.34
C TRP A 524 -0.03 -27.72 22.90
N PHE A 525 1.16 -27.73 23.52
CA PHE A 525 2.26 -26.86 23.15
C PHE A 525 2.86 -27.19 21.77
N ARG A 526 2.97 -28.48 21.41
CA ARG A 526 3.36 -28.90 20.06
C ARG A 526 2.34 -28.44 19.00
N LEU A 527 1.05 -28.57 19.29
CA LEU A 527 -0.01 -28.06 18.43
C LEU A 527 0.06 -26.53 18.29
N ARG A 528 0.30 -25.82 19.40
CA ARG A 528 0.54 -24.37 19.39
C ARG A 528 1.72 -23.99 18.50
N CYS A 529 2.84 -24.72 18.59
CA CYS A 529 4.00 -24.49 17.75
C CYS A 529 3.69 -24.68 16.25
N ALA A 530 2.85 -25.65 15.89
CA ALA A 530 2.39 -25.83 14.52
C ALA A 530 1.49 -24.67 14.03
N VAL A 531 0.62 -24.16 14.90
CA VAL A 531 -0.17 -22.94 14.62
C VAL A 531 0.76 -21.75 14.37
N VAL A 532 1.76 -21.54 15.23
CA VAL A 532 2.77 -20.47 15.07
C VAL A 532 3.53 -20.64 13.75
N ALA A 533 3.98 -21.85 13.41
CA ALA A 533 4.69 -22.12 12.17
C ALA A 533 3.83 -21.84 10.94
N THR A 534 2.56 -22.23 10.96
CA THR A 534 1.59 -21.94 9.88
C THR A 534 1.33 -20.44 9.76
N VAL A 535 1.17 -19.74 10.89
CA VAL A 535 0.96 -18.29 10.93
C VAL A 535 2.16 -17.53 10.35
N LYS A 536 3.40 -18.00 10.56
CA LYS A 536 4.60 -17.40 9.94
C LYS A 536 4.56 -17.42 8.41
N LEU A 537 3.91 -18.41 7.80
CA LEU A 537 3.75 -18.47 6.34
C LEU A 537 2.94 -17.27 5.85
N TYR A 538 1.81 -16.98 6.48
CA TYR A 538 0.95 -15.82 6.15
C TYR A 538 1.58 -14.49 6.58
N ALA A 539 2.20 -14.45 7.75
CA ALA A 539 2.78 -13.24 8.32
C ALA A 539 3.95 -12.69 7.48
N THR A 540 4.64 -13.54 6.70
CA THR A 540 5.77 -13.10 5.85
C THR A 540 5.35 -12.00 4.86
N PHE A 541 4.17 -12.09 4.23
CA PHE A 541 3.67 -11.05 3.33
C PHE A 541 3.19 -9.81 4.07
N VAL A 542 2.45 -10.04 5.16
CA VAL A 542 1.88 -8.96 5.98
C VAL A 542 2.99 -8.09 6.54
N GLN A 543 4.08 -8.68 7.03
CA GLN A 543 5.24 -7.96 7.56
C GLN A 543 5.87 -7.01 6.54
N VAL A 544 6.07 -7.45 5.30
CA VAL A 544 6.70 -6.61 4.27
C VAL A 544 5.76 -5.48 3.82
N LEU A 545 4.50 -5.79 3.54
CA LEU A 545 3.52 -4.81 3.06
C LEU A 545 3.16 -3.76 4.11
N VAL A 546 2.98 -4.19 5.36
CA VAL A 546 2.76 -3.27 6.49
C VAL A 546 4.00 -2.41 6.73
N SER A 547 5.22 -2.95 6.57
CA SER A 547 6.44 -2.13 6.73
C SER A 547 6.53 -1.03 5.68
N LEU A 548 6.18 -1.30 4.43
CA LEU A 548 6.12 -0.28 3.37
C LEU A 548 5.09 0.81 3.70
N ALA A 549 3.88 0.41 4.14
CA ALA A 549 2.84 1.34 4.56
C ALA A 549 3.27 2.19 5.77
N MET A 550 4.00 1.59 6.74
CA MET A 550 4.55 2.30 7.90
C MET A 550 5.62 3.31 7.49
N ILE A 551 6.51 2.99 6.55
CA ILE A 551 7.50 3.94 6.05
C ILE A 551 6.80 5.13 5.38
N GLN A 552 5.83 4.85 4.50
CA GLN A 552 5.02 5.90 3.87
C GLN A 552 4.31 6.77 4.92
N PHE A 553 3.73 6.15 5.94
CA PHE A 553 3.08 6.83 7.05
C PHE A 553 4.05 7.75 7.82
N VAL A 554 5.23 7.24 8.20
CA VAL A 554 6.25 8.01 8.94
C VAL A 554 6.75 9.20 8.13
N VAL A 555 7.00 9.01 6.83
CA VAL A 555 7.42 10.09 5.93
C VAL A 555 6.33 11.16 5.82
N ALA A 556 5.07 10.74 5.65
CA ALA A 556 3.93 11.65 5.53
C ALA A 556 3.72 12.48 6.81
N VAL A 557 3.60 11.82 7.96
CA VAL A 557 3.40 12.50 9.26
C VAL A 557 4.60 13.36 9.63
N GLY A 558 5.81 12.86 9.46
CA GLY A 558 7.03 13.62 9.74
C GLY A 558 7.13 14.89 8.90
N GLY A 559 6.89 14.79 7.59
CA GLY A 559 6.89 15.95 6.70
C GLY A 559 5.82 16.97 7.07
N LEU A 560 4.58 16.53 7.33
CA LEU A 560 3.49 17.41 7.75
C LEU A 560 3.81 18.12 9.07
N ALA A 561 4.33 17.38 10.05
CA ALA A 561 4.71 17.95 11.34
C ALA A 561 5.80 19.03 11.19
N VAL A 562 6.82 18.80 10.37
CA VAL A 562 7.88 19.78 10.10
C VAL A 562 7.32 21.05 9.46
N TYR A 563 6.46 20.93 8.46
CA TYR A 563 5.86 22.11 7.82
C TYR A 563 4.92 22.87 8.76
N CYS A 564 4.13 22.15 9.56
CA CYS A 564 3.30 22.77 10.57
C CYS A 564 4.16 23.46 11.66
N LEU A 565 5.30 22.89 12.08
CA LEU A 565 6.18 23.51 13.08
C LEU A 565 6.92 24.74 12.53
N THR A 566 7.44 24.67 11.31
CA THR A 566 8.12 25.78 10.64
C THR A 566 7.17 26.90 10.20
N GLY A 567 5.88 26.58 10.04
CA GLY A 567 4.84 27.54 9.67
C GLY A 567 4.81 27.86 8.17
N THR A 568 5.62 27.19 7.35
CA THR A 568 5.74 27.38 5.90
C THR A 568 5.68 26.03 5.21
N ALA A 569 4.90 25.91 4.13
CA ALA A 569 4.77 24.65 3.41
C ALA A 569 4.89 24.85 1.89
N PRO A 570 5.71 24.05 1.19
CA PRO A 570 5.84 24.12 -0.25
C PRO A 570 4.67 23.41 -0.95
N MET A 571 4.14 24.03 -2.01
CA MET A 571 3.07 23.50 -2.84
C MET A 571 3.63 22.88 -4.13
N PRO A 572 3.13 21.71 -4.56
CA PRO A 572 2.01 20.94 -3.99
C PRO A 572 2.41 19.96 -2.86
N THR A 573 3.67 19.95 -2.39
CA THR A 573 4.21 18.95 -1.44
C THR A 573 3.34 18.74 -0.21
N TYR A 574 2.82 19.81 0.40
CA TYR A 574 1.96 19.72 1.59
C TYR A 574 0.73 18.83 1.35
N TYR A 575 0.02 19.06 0.25
CA TYR A 575 -1.16 18.28 -0.12
C TYR A 575 -0.81 16.85 -0.53
N LEU A 576 0.33 16.65 -1.19
CA LEU A 576 0.84 15.32 -1.54
C LEU A 576 1.12 14.47 -0.28
N LEU A 577 1.65 15.07 0.79
CA LEU A 577 1.85 14.36 2.06
C LEU A 577 0.52 13.98 2.72
N MET A 578 -0.52 14.82 2.61
CA MET A 578 -1.88 14.47 3.08
C MET A 578 -2.46 13.29 2.29
N ALA A 579 -2.26 13.26 0.98
CA ALA A 579 -2.66 12.13 0.13
C ALA A 579 -1.88 10.84 0.47
N ALA A 580 -0.57 10.96 0.71
CA ALA A 580 0.28 9.84 1.16
C ALA A 580 -0.18 9.29 2.51
N LEU A 581 -0.55 10.16 3.45
CA LEU A 581 -1.10 9.79 4.75
C LEU A 581 -2.39 8.99 4.60
N ALA A 582 -3.36 9.51 3.84
CA ALA A 582 -4.62 8.82 3.56
C ALA A 582 -4.39 7.45 2.90
N GLY A 583 -3.42 7.35 1.99
CA GLY A 583 -3.04 6.09 1.34
C GLY A 583 -2.48 5.04 2.30
N SER A 584 -1.62 5.45 3.23
CA SER A 584 -1.02 4.51 4.19
C SER A 584 -2.04 3.90 5.15
N LEU A 585 -3.10 4.63 5.49
CA LEU A 585 -4.11 4.17 6.45
C LEU A 585 -4.81 2.89 5.99
N SER A 586 -5.10 2.71 4.71
CA SER A 586 -5.86 1.56 4.19
C SER A 586 -5.24 0.20 4.56
N ILE A 587 -3.91 0.09 4.51
CA ILE A 587 -3.16 -1.13 4.85
C ILE A 587 -2.99 -1.23 6.37
N LEU A 588 -2.73 -0.10 7.05
CA LEU A 588 -2.48 -0.07 8.49
C LEU A 588 -3.70 -0.44 9.33
N LEU A 589 -4.92 -0.26 8.82
CA LEU A 589 -6.14 -0.73 9.48
C LEU A 589 -6.15 -2.24 9.74
N TYR A 590 -5.39 -3.03 8.98
CA TYR A 590 -5.26 -4.46 9.22
C TYR A 590 -4.30 -4.82 10.37
N LEU A 591 -3.72 -3.83 11.04
CA LEU A 591 -3.03 -4.03 12.32
C LEU A 591 -4.01 -4.37 13.47
N PHE A 592 -5.28 -3.93 13.40
CA PHE A 592 -6.29 -4.23 14.42
C PHE A 592 -6.61 -5.74 14.59
N PRO A 593 -6.89 -6.52 13.52
CA PRO A 593 -7.07 -7.96 13.69
C PRO A 593 -5.81 -8.65 14.22
N LEU A 594 -4.62 -8.15 13.87
CA LEU A 594 -3.36 -8.68 14.37
C LEU A 594 -3.15 -8.41 15.87
N SER A 595 -3.49 -7.23 16.38
CA SER A 595 -3.40 -6.98 17.83
C SER A 595 -4.37 -7.85 18.61
N SER A 596 -5.55 -8.13 18.05
CA SER A 596 -6.51 -9.07 18.63
C SER A 596 -5.95 -10.50 18.71
N VAL A 597 -5.11 -10.89 17.75
CA VAL A 597 -4.38 -12.15 17.79
C VAL A 597 -3.31 -12.14 18.88
N VAL A 598 -2.55 -11.05 19.01
CA VAL A 598 -1.55 -10.91 20.07
C VAL A 598 -2.19 -10.98 21.46
N SER A 599 -3.37 -10.36 21.65
CA SER A 599 -4.10 -10.48 22.92
C SER A 599 -4.57 -11.91 23.19
N LEU A 600 -5.03 -12.65 22.17
CA LEU A 600 -5.38 -14.07 22.33
C LEU A 600 -4.18 -14.92 22.75
N GLN A 601 -3.01 -14.67 22.14
CA GLN A 601 -1.77 -15.36 22.50
C GLN A 601 -1.32 -15.06 23.94
N ALA A 602 -1.49 -13.82 24.40
CA ALA A 602 -1.17 -13.42 25.77
C ALA A 602 -2.08 -14.12 26.80
N ASN A 603 -3.38 -14.22 26.51
CA ASN A 603 -4.35 -14.91 27.38
C ASN A 603 -4.01 -16.39 27.61
N HIS A 604 -3.28 -17.04 26.68
CA HIS A 604 -2.84 -18.43 26.87
C HIS A 604 -1.82 -18.56 28.00
N ALA A 605 -0.93 -17.57 28.18
CA ALA A 605 -0.03 -17.53 29.32
C ALA A 605 -0.80 -17.38 30.64
N ASP A 606 -1.81 -16.49 30.67
CA ASP A 606 -2.67 -16.31 31.83
C ASP A 606 -3.46 -17.57 32.18
N THR A 607 -3.98 -18.27 31.18
CA THR A 607 -4.67 -19.56 31.37
C THR A 607 -3.73 -20.60 32.00
N LEU A 608 -2.48 -20.68 31.54
CA LEU A 608 -1.48 -21.56 32.12
C LEU A 608 -1.08 -21.15 33.55
N ARG A 609 -1.00 -19.85 33.85
CA ARG A 609 -0.77 -19.35 35.22
C ARG A 609 -1.89 -19.75 36.16
N MET A 610 -3.14 -19.63 35.73
CA MET A 610 -4.31 -20.08 36.51
C MET A 610 -4.25 -21.58 36.81
N HIS A 611 -3.90 -22.41 35.82
CA HIS A 611 -3.72 -23.84 36.04
C HIS A 611 -2.50 -24.17 36.91
N LEU A 612 -1.41 -23.39 36.82
CA LEU A 612 -0.26 -23.52 37.71
C LEU A 612 -0.64 -23.19 39.16
N LEU A 613 -1.47 -22.18 39.40
CA LEU A 613 -1.98 -21.87 40.75
C LEU A 613 -2.84 -23.02 41.29
N GLN A 614 -3.75 -23.55 40.48
CA GLN A 614 -4.56 -24.73 40.86
C GLN A 614 -3.70 -25.96 41.19
N LEU A 615 -2.62 -26.18 40.44
CA LEU A 615 -1.66 -27.25 40.71
C LEU A 615 -0.82 -26.99 41.97
N GLN A 616 -0.47 -25.74 42.26
CA GLN A 616 0.25 -25.37 43.48
C GLN A 616 -0.63 -25.51 44.74
N ASP A 617 -1.91 -25.16 44.65
CA ASP A 617 -2.89 -25.36 45.72
C ASP A 617 -3.13 -26.85 45.97
N ALA A 618 -3.18 -27.68 44.92
CA ALA A 618 -3.27 -29.14 45.04
C ALA A 618 -2.01 -29.76 45.67
N ARG A 619 -0.83 -29.19 45.40
CA ARG A 619 0.46 -29.61 45.99
C ARG A 619 0.55 -29.42 47.50
N PHE A 620 -0.18 -28.45 48.04
CA PHE A 620 -0.30 -28.31 49.50
C PHE A 620 -1.04 -29.50 50.15
N LEU A 621 -1.72 -30.35 49.34
CA LEU A 621 -2.53 -31.48 49.80
C LEU A 621 -1.96 -32.87 49.44
N ALA A 622 -1.02 -33.04 48.47
CA ALA A 622 -0.40 -34.34 48.17
C ALA A 622 0.99 -34.30 47.43
N GLU A 623 1.79 -35.35 47.70
CA GLU A 623 3.06 -35.92 47.15
C GLU A 623 4.03 -35.25 46.11
N ALA A 624 5.25 -35.80 46.09
CA ALA A 624 6.52 -35.26 45.54
C ALA A 624 6.67 -35.15 44.01
N ASP A 625 5.79 -35.75 43.20
CA ASP A 625 5.93 -35.84 41.73
C ASP A 625 5.39 -34.59 40.98
N GLU A 626 4.84 -33.64 41.72
CA GLU A 626 4.29 -32.38 41.20
C GLU A 626 5.37 -31.29 40.99
N GLY A 627 6.54 -31.42 41.62
CA GLY A 627 7.63 -30.43 41.53
C GLY A 627 8.14 -30.23 40.09
N ARG A 628 8.40 -31.33 39.37
CA ARG A 628 8.83 -31.29 37.96
C ARG A 628 7.76 -30.70 37.03
N ARG A 629 6.47 -30.96 37.31
CA ARG A 629 5.37 -30.41 36.50
C ARG A 629 5.25 -28.90 36.70
N ILE A 630 5.38 -28.42 37.93
CA ILE A 630 5.37 -26.98 38.24
C ILE A 630 6.55 -26.27 37.58
N GLU A 631 7.75 -26.85 37.65
CA GLU A 631 8.92 -26.30 36.94
C GLU A 631 8.70 -26.27 35.42
N TYR A 632 8.11 -27.32 34.84
CA TYR A 632 7.78 -27.35 33.43
C TYR A 632 6.75 -26.28 33.04
N PHE A 633 5.70 -26.08 33.83
CA PHE A 633 4.74 -25.00 33.63
C PHE A 633 5.39 -23.62 33.73
N LYS A 634 6.26 -23.39 34.73
CA LYS A 634 7.02 -22.13 34.86
C LYS A 634 7.90 -21.89 33.65
N ALA A 635 8.63 -22.90 33.19
CA ALA A 635 9.47 -22.80 31.98
C ALA A 635 8.63 -22.55 30.72
N LEU A 636 7.44 -23.13 30.63
CA LEU A 636 6.55 -22.97 29.48
C LEU A 636 5.85 -21.61 29.47
N ILE A 637 5.44 -21.10 30.64
CA ILE A 637 4.95 -19.74 30.82
C ILE A 637 6.06 -18.73 30.47
N ASP A 638 7.26 -18.91 31.02
CA ASP A 638 8.41 -18.05 30.72
C ASP A 638 8.75 -18.07 29.21
N LYS A 639 8.69 -19.26 28.60
CA LYS A 639 8.86 -19.40 27.16
C LYS A 639 7.77 -18.66 26.37
N ILE A 640 6.51 -18.72 26.79
CA ILE A 640 5.42 -18.00 26.14
C ILE A 640 5.60 -16.49 26.32
N ASP A 641 5.89 -16.04 27.54
CA ASP A 641 5.97 -14.62 27.89
C ASP A 641 7.19 -13.91 27.30
N HIS A 642 8.36 -14.55 27.28
CA HIS A 642 9.63 -13.91 26.92
C HIS A 642 10.20 -14.40 25.59
N HIS A 643 10.06 -15.69 25.29
CA HIS A 643 10.75 -16.35 24.18
C HIS A 643 9.86 -16.71 22.99
N ASP A 644 8.56 -16.45 23.08
CA ASP A 644 7.65 -16.84 22.01
C ASP A 644 7.74 -15.91 20.81
N ASP A 645 7.52 -16.53 19.65
CA ASP A 645 7.50 -15.88 18.35
C ASP A 645 6.16 -15.15 18.15
N TYR A 646 5.88 -14.19 19.02
CA TYR A 646 4.86 -13.17 18.73
C TYR A 646 5.13 -12.58 17.35
N ILE A 647 4.07 -12.23 16.61
CA ILE A 647 4.23 -11.47 15.38
C ILE A 647 4.77 -10.09 15.78
N ARG A 648 6.09 -9.90 15.64
CA ARG A 648 6.77 -8.64 15.93
C ARG A 648 6.82 -7.80 14.66
N TYR A 649 6.53 -6.51 14.80
CA TYR A 649 6.74 -5.51 13.75
C TYR A 649 7.87 -4.60 14.22
N TRP A 650 8.98 -4.56 13.46
CA TRP A 650 10.23 -3.87 13.82
C TRP A 650 10.70 -4.18 15.26
N GLY A 651 10.63 -5.45 15.65
CA GLY A 651 11.06 -5.92 16.97
C GLY A 651 10.11 -5.59 18.13
N LYS A 652 9.02 -4.84 17.90
CA LYS A 652 8.02 -4.53 18.93
C LYS A 652 6.81 -5.46 18.86
N ARG A 653 6.27 -5.79 20.03
CA ARG A 653 4.98 -6.49 20.18
C ARG A 653 3.87 -5.49 19.94
N LEU A 654 2.83 -5.88 19.20
CA LEU A 654 1.73 -5.01 18.84
C LEU A 654 0.57 -5.20 19.82
N SER A 655 0.48 -4.38 20.88
CA SER A 655 -0.65 -4.47 21.81
C SER A 655 -1.86 -3.66 21.32
N PRO A 656 -3.10 -4.05 21.68
CA PRO A 656 -4.29 -3.25 21.38
C PRO A 656 -4.19 -1.82 21.92
N ASP A 657 -3.66 -1.64 23.13
CA ASP A 657 -3.50 -0.33 23.76
C ASP A 657 -2.50 0.56 23.01
N GLN A 658 -1.41 -0.02 22.51
CA GLN A 658 -0.44 0.71 21.70
C GLN A 658 -1.02 1.17 20.37
N LEU A 659 -1.85 0.34 19.72
CA LEU A 659 -2.55 0.74 18.51
C LEU A 659 -3.60 1.80 18.77
N LEU A 660 -4.33 1.71 19.90
CA LEU A 660 -5.30 2.72 20.29
C LEU A 660 -4.60 4.04 20.58
N GLY A 661 -3.49 4.02 21.32
CA GLY A 661 -2.64 5.19 21.56
C GLY A 661 -2.09 5.79 20.27
N LEU A 662 -1.62 4.96 19.33
CA LEU A 662 -1.17 5.40 18.01
C LEU A 662 -2.31 6.03 17.20
N SER A 663 -3.50 5.44 17.24
CA SER A 663 -4.69 5.96 16.55
C SER A 663 -5.14 7.31 17.11
N VAL A 664 -5.13 7.47 18.44
CA VAL A 664 -5.43 8.74 19.11
C VAL A 664 -4.38 9.80 18.78
N THR A 665 -3.10 9.43 18.82
CA THR A 665 -1.99 10.34 18.46
C THR A 665 -2.09 10.79 17.00
N LEU A 666 -2.45 9.88 16.10
CA LEU A 666 -2.66 10.15 14.68
C LEU A 666 -3.86 11.07 14.46
N ALA A 667 -5.00 10.79 15.12
CA ALA A 667 -6.16 11.66 15.06
C ALA A 667 -5.85 13.07 15.60
N SER A 668 -5.09 13.16 16.69
CA SER A 668 -4.61 14.43 17.25
C SER A 668 -3.65 15.15 16.29
N GLY A 669 -2.73 14.42 15.65
CA GLY A 669 -1.81 14.96 14.65
C GLY A 669 -2.54 15.49 13.41
N ILE A 670 -3.52 14.75 12.89
CA ILE A 670 -4.37 15.21 11.79
C ILE A 670 -5.17 16.45 12.24
N SER A 671 -5.75 16.44 13.44
CA SER A 671 -6.47 17.59 13.98
C SER A 671 -5.57 18.82 14.07
N PHE A 672 -4.32 18.67 14.52
CA PHE A 672 -3.33 19.75 14.53
C PHE A 672 -3.01 20.27 13.12
N VAL A 673 -2.80 19.38 12.15
CA VAL A 673 -2.54 19.74 10.74
C VAL A 673 -3.72 20.48 10.11
N VAL A 674 -4.95 20.10 10.45
CA VAL A 674 -6.17 20.74 9.93
C VAL A 674 -6.49 22.07 10.64
N THR A 675 -6.01 22.27 11.86
CA THR A 675 -6.27 23.51 12.63
C THR A 675 -5.17 24.56 12.48
N LYS A 676 -3.96 24.17 12.08
CA LYS A 676 -2.84 25.09 11.89
C LYS A 676 -2.74 25.54 10.44
N SER A 677 -2.96 26.83 10.18
CA SER A 677 -2.69 27.40 8.87
C SER A 677 -1.19 27.57 8.65
N VAL A 678 -0.73 27.19 7.46
CA VAL A 678 0.68 27.31 7.03
C VAL A 678 0.80 28.37 5.95
N GLN A 679 1.90 29.11 5.96
CA GLN A 679 2.22 30.08 4.90
C GLN A 679 2.60 29.34 3.61
N PHE A 680 2.08 29.84 2.51
CA PHE A 680 2.33 29.31 1.18
C PHE A 680 3.77 29.55 0.71
N SER A 681 4.33 28.57 0.01
CA SER A 681 5.53 28.71 -0.83
C SER A 681 5.44 27.73 -2.00
N TRP A 682 6.14 27.98 -3.10
CA TRP A 682 6.20 27.03 -4.21
C TRP A 682 7.32 26.02 -4.03
N SER A 683 7.04 24.76 -4.39
CA SER A 683 8.10 23.78 -4.61
C SER A 683 8.86 24.07 -5.90
N THR A 684 10.07 23.54 -6.01
CA THR A 684 10.90 23.71 -7.21
C THR A 684 10.23 23.14 -8.46
N LEU A 685 10.19 23.95 -9.51
CA LEU A 685 9.79 23.51 -10.84
C LEU A 685 10.71 22.39 -11.32
N ASN A 686 10.14 21.47 -12.07
CA ASN A 686 10.88 20.38 -12.67
C ASN A 686 11.53 20.85 -13.98
N PRO A 687 12.87 20.89 -14.08
CA PRO A 687 13.56 21.38 -15.28
C PRO A 687 13.39 20.45 -16.49
N TRP A 688 12.96 19.21 -16.27
CA TRP A 688 12.74 18.21 -17.32
C TRP A 688 11.28 18.12 -17.77
N TYR A 689 10.40 18.98 -17.25
CA TYR A 689 8.99 18.97 -17.63
C TYR A 689 8.82 19.33 -19.12
N ILE A 690 8.11 18.49 -19.86
CA ILE A 690 7.75 18.73 -21.24
C ILE A 690 6.25 19.01 -21.27
N SER A 691 5.85 20.23 -21.66
CA SER A 691 4.45 20.59 -21.83
C SER A 691 3.83 19.80 -22.99
N TYR A 692 2.70 19.12 -22.73
CA TYR A 692 1.96 18.28 -23.70
C TYR A 692 0.87 19.00 -24.49
#